data_AF-A0AAE0TLJ8-F1
#
_entry.id   AF-A0AAE0TLJ8-F1
#
_cell.length_a   1.000
_cell.length_b   1.000
_cell.length_c   1.000
_cell.angle_alpha   90.00
_cell.angle_beta   90.00
_cell.angle_gamma   90.00
#
_symmetry.space_group_name_H-M   'P 1'
#
loop_
_entity.id
_entity.type
_entity.pdbx_description
1 polymer ?
#
loop_
_entity_poly.entity_id
_entity_poly.type
_entity_poly.pdbx_seq_one_letter_code
_entity_poly.pdbx_strand_id
1 'polypeptide(L)'
;MGSNALSPDIIQVKVIKQPQYGLGFLVRSRTNSPYIIVSDLISGGSAATCSLIQTGDILIKVNDISLLDMPYQEAVCILKSIPVNSQVVLLLRCQDGYTTHLETRFDKDGLPQTVRITEPINHPETFISKIKKTFCLSNKVSDVNKNNIVEVHANDVSGNNSGIKTQMCNLHDQIETKRNILCECTTTSDSVDVTGDHKGPDFCNKKDFAVLKDKNEYEEEKKTILRNGCKHENNDDDKSKVQEFGKGHYANGSKARSESYSYVSNPPTKAVKLINVANEIPVYRDTLQRKALPITGCTPERCVGSLMLTPSNGPSGTFRSKNELFDQAKDFIDQYYTSMKRQNTTAHQKRWMDIITAIENTGTYELTTNELIFGAKTAWRNAPRCIGRIQWSKLQVFDARNITTARGMFEAICNHIKYATNDGNIRSAITVFPPRTSGRSDFRVWNSQLISYAGYKQQDGSVVGDPIKVDFTELCQKLGWKGKNGRFDILPLVLQANGHDPELFEIPPDLVLEVNLKHPKFPWFAELGLKWYSLPAVSNMVFDCGGLEFTACPFNGWYMGTEIGARDLCDPHRYNILEIVANKMELNTRNNSSLWKDQALVEINVAVLYSYQEKGVTIMDHHAAAESFMTHVQNEQRLRGGCPADWVWIVPPMSGSLLPVFHQEMLLYKLKPSFEYQEVPWKTHIWKKDDSETNNVCKPRRKIGFRQLAQ
;
A
#
# COMPACT_ATOMS: atom_id res chain seq x y z
N MET A 1 18.90 -0.21 16.12
CA MET A 1 17.96 0.87 16.52
C MET A 1 16.85 0.91 15.47
N GLY A 2 15.59 0.73 15.87
CA GLY A 2 14.45 0.78 14.94
C GLY A 2 13.79 2.16 14.94
N SER A 3 13.37 2.65 13.77
CA SER A 3 12.59 3.87 13.65
C SER A 3 11.11 3.57 13.91
N ASN A 4 10.68 3.71 15.17
CA ASN A 4 9.26 3.73 15.49
C ASN A 4 8.61 4.91 14.74
N ALA A 5 7.64 4.61 13.87
CA ALA A 5 6.81 5.64 13.27
C ALA A 5 5.95 6.28 14.38
N LEU A 6 6.27 7.53 14.72
CA LEU A 6 5.52 8.32 15.67
C LEU A 6 4.13 8.63 15.10
N SER A 7 3.15 8.87 15.97
CA SER A 7 1.81 9.31 15.55
C SER A 7 1.90 10.69 14.86
N PRO A 8 0.97 11.05 13.95
CA PRO A 8 1.02 12.29 13.15
C PRO A 8 0.80 13.59 13.95
N ASP A 9 0.84 13.50 15.28
CA ASP A 9 0.80 14.59 16.24
C ASP A 9 2.05 14.62 17.15
N ILE A 10 3.01 13.70 16.98
CA ILE A 10 4.22 13.58 17.81
C ILE A 10 5.50 13.67 16.97
N ILE A 11 6.43 14.54 17.40
CA ILE A 11 7.76 14.74 16.82
C ILE A 11 8.86 14.50 17.85
N GLN A 12 10.05 14.13 17.36
CA GLN A 12 11.26 14.00 18.17
C GLN A 12 12.26 15.10 17.80
N VAL A 13 12.61 15.95 18.76
CA VAL A 13 13.53 17.08 18.58
C VAL A 13 14.79 16.86 19.41
N LYS A 14 15.96 17.27 18.89
CA LYS A 14 17.23 17.28 19.63
C LYS A 14 17.63 18.72 19.95
N VAL A 15 17.92 19.01 21.22
CA VAL A 15 18.45 20.30 21.68
C VAL A 15 19.70 20.08 22.55
N ILE A 16 20.42 21.15 22.89
CA ILE A 16 21.52 21.13 23.87
C ILE A 16 21.12 21.99 25.06
N LYS A 17 21.39 21.54 26.29
CA LYS A 17 21.12 22.35 27.50
C LYS A 17 22.22 23.40 27.70
N GLN A 18 21.94 24.64 27.31
CA GLN A 18 22.88 25.77 27.40
C GLN A 18 23.05 26.25 28.86
N PRO A 19 24.20 26.84 29.24
CA PRO A 19 24.44 27.34 30.60
C PRO A 19 23.49 28.49 31.00
N GLN A 20 23.20 29.40 30.07
CA GLN A 20 22.44 30.63 30.34
C GLN A 20 20.93 30.47 30.16
N TYR A 21 20.50 29.63 29.21
CA TYR A 21 19.09 29.52 28.80
C TYR A 21 18.47 28.13 29.09
N GLY A 22 19.22 27.21 29.70
CA GLY A 22 18.78 25.84 29.92
C GLY A 22 18.43 25.16 28.58
N LEU A 23 17.24 24.58 28.47
CA LEU A 23 16.76 24.00 27.21
C LEU A 23 16.17 25.04 26.23
N GLY A 24 16.03 26.30 26.65
CA GLY A 24 15.47 27.39 25.86
C GLY A 24 13.94 27.49 25.88
N PHE A 25 13.25 26.86 26.84
CA PHE A 25 11.80 26.94 26.99
C PHE A 25 11.36 26.89 28.46
N LEU A 26 10.16 27.42 28.73
CA LEU A 26 9.47 27.36 30.01
C LEU A 26 8.34 26.33 29.96
N VAL A 27 7.99 25.77 31.13
CA VAL A 27 6.94 24.74 31.26
C VAL A 27 5.95 25.11 32.36
N ARG A 28 4.68 24.72 32.16
CA ARG A 28 3.61 24.86 33.16
C ARG A 28 2.81 23.56 33.28
N SER A 29 2.04 23.45 34.36
CA SER A 29 1.11 22.33 34.56
C SER A 29 -0.14 22.47 33.68
N ARG A 30 -0.79 21.35 33.37
CA ARG A 30 -2.17 21.28 32.86
C ARG A 30 -3.03 20.32 33.71
N THR A 31 -4.35 20.32 33.50
CA THR A 31 -5.32 19.49 34.25
C THR A 31 -5.40 18.03 33.79
N ASN A 32 -5.14 17.79 32.51
CA ASN A 32 -5.25 16.47 31.88
C ASN A 32 -3.85 15.88 31.72
N SER A 33 -3.68 14.55 31.84
CA SER A 33 -2.46 13.89 31.34
C SER A 33 -2.33 14.14 29.82
N PRO A 34 -1.13 14.42 29.27
CA PRO A 34 0.17 14.54 29.95
C PRO A 34 0.34 15.88 30.67
N TYR A 35 0.72 15.87 31.95
CA TYR A 35 0.57 17.03 32.85
C TYR A 35 1.46 18.25 32.57
N ILE A 36 2.38 18.18 31.60
CA ILE A 36 3.40 19.20 31.32
C ILE A 36 3.29 19.76 29.89
N ILE A 37 3.26 21.09 29.78
CA ILE A 37 3.13 21.82 28.51
C ILE A 37 4.17 22.96 28.44
N VAL A 38 4.75 23.20 27.26
CA VAL A 38 5.58 24.37 26.96
C VAL A 38 4.72 25.63 27.07
N SER A 39 5.06 26.55 27.97
CA SER A 39 4.37 27.85 28.06
C SER A 39 4.98 28.86 27.11
N ASP A 40 6.32 28.95 27.06
CA ASP A 40 7.04 30.02 26.37
C ASP A 40 8.38 29.49 25.84
N LEU A 41 8.92 30.16 24.83
CA LEU A 41 10.28 29.96 24.32
C LEU A 41 11.18 31.11 24.77
N ILE A 42 12.42 30.80 25.15
CA ILE A 42 13.40 31.78 25.59
C ILE A 42 14.21 32.23 24.36
N SER A 43 14.12 33.51 24.01
CA SER A 43 14.86 34.11 22.90
C SER A 43 16.38 33.85 23.02
N GLY A 44 16.99 33.32 21.96
CA GLY A 44 18.40 32.90 21.95
C GLY A 44 18.69 31.54 22.60
N GLY A 45 17.70 30.93 23.27
CA GLY A 45 17.77 29.58 23.81
C GLY A 45 17.59 28.50 22.72
N SER A 46 18.22 27.34 22.90
CA SER A 46 18.28 26.27 21.88
C SER A 46 16.92 25.82 21.31
N ALA A 47 15.86 25.76 22.12
CA ALA A 47 14.50 25.47 21.61
C ALA A 47 13.95 26.54 20.66
N ALA A 48 14.22 27.82 20.92
CA ALA A 48 13.87 28.90 19.99
C ALA A 48 14.74 28.84 18.73
N THR A 49 16.07 28.68 18.88
CA THR A 49 17.01 28.62 17.74
C THR A 49 16.74 27.45 16.79
N CYS A 50 16.24 26.31 17.28
CA CYS A 50 15.94 25.17 16.42
C CYS A 50 14.64 25.33 15.59
N SER A 51 13.74 26.23 15.96
CA SER A 51 12.42 26.44 15.33
C SER A 51 11.50 25.21 15.24
N LEU A 52 11.84 24.09 15.88
CA LEU A 52 11.04 22.86 15.90
C LEU A 52 10.14 22.71 17.14
N ILE A 53 10.35 23.53 18.17
CA ILE A 53 9.56 23.54 19.42
C ILE A 53 8.66 24.77 19.41
N GLN A 54 7.41 24.63 19.87
CA GLN A 54 6.38 25.66 19.83
C GLN A 54 5.69 25.81 21.20
N THR A 55 5.28 27.02 21.55
CA THR A 55 4.37 27.24 22.69
C THR A 55 3.09 26.43 22.50
N GLY A 56 2.67 25.72 23.54
CA GLY A 56 1.54 24.78 23.48
C GLY A 56 1.94 23.30 23.33
N ASP A 57 3.21 23.00 23.00
CA ASP A 57 3.70 21.63 22.90
C ASP A 57 3.58 20.86 24.23
N ILE A 58 3.21 19.59 24.14
CA ILE A 58 3.09 18.67 25.27
C ILE A 58 4.36 17.83 25.36
N LEU A 59 5.02 17.84 26.52
CA LEU A 59 6.21 17.01 26.73
C LEU A 59 5.80 15.57 27.06
N ILE A 60 6.20 14.62 26.19
CA ILE A 60 5.85 13.20 26.30
C ILE A 60 6.98 12.38 26.90
N LYS A 61 8.23 12.66 26.50
CA LYS A 61 9.44 11.93 26.92
C LYS A 61 10.64 12.87 26.89
N VAL A 62 11.58 12.69 27.81
CA VAL A 62 12.86 13.40 27.86
C VAL A 62 13.97 12.37 28.01
N ASN A 63 14.85 12.31 27.01
CA ASN A 63 15.78 11.21 26.78
C ASN A 63 15.05 9.86 26.83
N ASP A 64 15.28 9.04 27.85
CA ASP A 64 14.61 7.75 28.06
C ASP A 64 13.54 7.74 29.17
N ILE A 65 13.26 8.89 29.77
CA ILE A 65 12.26 9.02 30.84
C ILE A 65 10.92 9.49 30.24
N SER A 66 9.85 8.72 30.48
CA SER A 66 8.49 9.11 30.11
C SER A 66 7.93 10.15 31.09
N LEU A 67 7.19 11.13 30.57
CA LEU A 67 6.53 12.18 31.36
C LEU A 67 4.99 12.10 31.31
N LEU A 68 4.42 11.07 30.67
CA LEU A 68 2.98 10.94 30.44
C LEU A 68 2.16 11.06 31.72
N ASP A 69 2.38 10.14 32.67
CA ASP A 69 1.62 10.06 33.92
C ASP A 69 2.36 10.69 35.11
N MET A 70 3.41 11.48 34.81
CA MET A 70 4.32 12.03 35.81
C MET A 70 3.77 13.36 36.40
N PRO A 71 3.77 13.53 37.74
CA PRO A 71 3.43 14.81 38.37
C PRO A 71 4.34 15.95 37.90
N TYR A 72 3.77 17.14 37.70
CA TYR A 72 4.48 18.32 37.19
C TYR A 72 5.78 18.66 37.96
N GLN A 73 5.78 18.50 39.29
CA GLN A 73 6.97 18.76 40.12
C GLN A 73 8.13 17.80 39.79
N GLU A 74 7.84 16.51 39.58
CA GLU A 74 8.83 15.48 39.27
C GLU A 74 9.39 15.66 37.85
N ALA A 75 8.52 15.95 36.88
CA ALA A 75 8.92 16.28 35.51
C ALA A 75 9.83 17.51 35.46
N VAL A 76 9.56 18.54 36.28
CA VAL A 76 10.44 19.72 36.44
C VAL A 76 11.77 19.34 37.10
N CYS A 77 11.80 18.42 38.06
CA CYS A 77 13.06 17.92 38.64
C CYS A 77 13.93 17.20 37.61
N ILE A 78 13.34 16.38 36.73
CA ILE A 78 14.05 15.72 35.62
C ILE A 78 14.59 16.73 34.59
N LEU A 79 13.79 17.72 34.18
CA LEU A 79 14.28 18.79 33.29
C LEU A 79 15.42 19.61 33.92
N LYS A 80 15.41 19.78 35.25
CA LYS A 80 16.47 20.44 36.01
C LYS A 80 17.74 19.59 36.14
N SER A 81 17.64 18.28 36.39
CA SER A 81 18.79 17.40 36.66
C SER A 81 19.69 17.10 35.46
N ILE A 82 19.19 17.27 34.23
CA ILE A 82 19.98 17.16 32.98
C ILE A 82 21.27 18.03 33.08
N PRO A 83 22.47 17.50 32.78
CA PRO A 83 23.70 18.29 32.79
C PRO A 83 23.73 19.42 31.75
N VAL A 84 24.37 20.53 32.09
CA VAL A 84 24.68 21.61 31.13
C VAL A 84 25.64 21.09 30.06
N ASN A 85 25.52 21.62 28.84
CA ASN A 85 26.21 21.22 27.61
C ASN A 85 25.93 19.77 27.14
N SER A 86 24.96 19.06 27.73
CA SER A 86 24.51 17.76 27.22
C SER A 86 23.47 17.90 26.11
N GLN A 87 23.48 16.96 25.15
CA GLN A 87 22.40 16.81 24.16
C GLN A 87 21.20 16.12 24.80
N VAL A 88 20.01 16.62 24.50
CA VAL A 88 18.73 16.13 25.02
C VAL A 88 17.82 15.78 23.85
N VAL A 89 17.21 14.59 23.92
CA VAL A 89 16.17 14.15 23.00
C VAL A 89 14.82 14.42 23.65
N LEU A 90 13.99 15.24 23.02
CA LEU A 90 12.65 15.58 23.48
C LEU A 90 11.64 14.90 22.55
N LEU A 91 10.66 14.19 23.13
CA LEU A 91 9.48 13.73 22.41
C LEU A 91 8.32 14.66 22.75
N LEU A 92 7.79 15.34 21.73
CA LEU A 92 6.83 16.42 21.86
C LEU A 92 5.58 16.08 21.06
N ARG A 93 4.41 16.28 21.66
CA ARG A 93 3.12 16.27 20.96
C ARG A 93 2.70 17.71 20.69
N CYS A 94 2.09 18.02 19.55
CA CYS A 94 1.50 19.35 19.36
C CYS A 94 0.31 19.61 20.29
N GLN A 95 -0.07 20.88 20.42
CA GLN A 95 -1.26 21.27 21.16
C GLN A 95 -2.53 20.59 20.62
N ASP A 96 -3.48 20.30 21.52
CA ASP A 96 -4.68 19.56 21.19
C ASP A 96 -5.54 20.30 20.13
N GLY A 97 -6.04 19.57 19.13
CA GLY A 97 -6.74 20.14 17.96
C GLY A 97 -5.85 20.40 16.74
N TYR A 98 -4.55 20.09 16.81
CA TYR A 98 -3.59 20.19 15.70
C TYR A 98 -2.88 18.85 15.45
N THR A 99 -2.34 18.67 14.25
CA THR A 99 -1.34 17.65 13.87
C THR A 99 0.01 18.31 13.61
N THR A 100 1.11 17.56 13.73
CA THR A 100 2.45 18.09 13.44
C THR A 100 3.43 17.01 12.98
N HIS A 101 4.27 17.37 12.01
CA HIS A 101 5.34 16.53 11.50
C HIS A 101 6.58 17.37 11.16
N LEU A 102 7.72 16.69 11.02
CA LEU A 102 8.94 17.30 10.52
C LEU A 102 9.07 17.04 9.01
N GLU A 103 9.46 18.06 8.26
CA GLU A 103 9.80 17.96 6.83
C GLU A 103 11.23 18.43 6.61
N THR A 104 11.96 17.75 5.72
CA THR A 104 13.17 18.33 5.14
C THR A 104 12.77 19.13 3.91
N ARG A 105 13.10 20.42 3.90
CA ARG A 105 12.97 21.31 2.74
C ARG A 105 14.36 21.78 2.34
N PHE A 106 14.54 22.09 1.06
CA PHE A 106 15.78 22.69 0.58
C PHE A 106 15.62 24.21 0.56
N ASP A 107 16.66 24.93 0.98
CA ASP A 107 16.72 26.38 0.83
C ASP A 107 17.10 26.80 -0.60
N LYS A 108 17.34 28.10 -0.80
CA LYS A 108 17.65 28.66 -2.12
C LYS A 108 19.02 28.21 -2.66
N ASP A 109 19.90 27.78 -1.77
CA ASP A 109 21.27 27.37 -2.07
C ASP A 109 21.39 25.83 -2.14
N GLY A 110 20.27 25.12 -1.98
CA GLY A 110 20.17 23.66 -2.11
C GLY A 110 20.54 22.89 -0.83
N LEU A 111 20.63 23.56 0.33
CA LEU A 111 20.96 22.90 1.59
C LEU A 111 19.69 22.33 2.27
N PRO A 112 19.74 21.10 2.82
CA PRO A 112 18.60 20.47 3.48
C PRO A 112 18.37 21.04 4.90
N GLN A 113 17.32 21.84 5.06
CA GLN A 113 16.84 22.35 6.34
C GLN A 113 15.67 21.48 6.86
N THR A 114 15.73 21.04 8.11
CA THR A 114 14.55 20.43 8.77
C THR A 114 13.66 21.55 9.29
N VAL A 115 12.39 21.53 8.91
CA VAL A 115 11.36 22.45 9.39
C VAL A 115 10.20 21.67 10.02
N ARG A 116 9.45 22.31 10.90
CA ARG A 116 8.22 21.74 11.47
C ARG A 116 7.00 22.31 10.76
N ILE A 117 6.05 21.43 10.45
CA ILE A 117 4.72 21.79 9.98
C ILE A 117 3.71 21.49 11.10
N THR A 118 2.81 22.43 11.37
CA THR A 118 1.74 22.31 12.38
C THR A 118 0.43 22.76 11.73
N GLU A 119 -0.55 21.87 11.64
CA GLU A 119 -1.82 22.09 10.92
C GLU A 119 -3.03 21.83 11.82
N PRO A 120 -4.14 22.59 11.71
CA PRO A 120 -5.35 22.33 12.49
C PRO A 120 -6.08 21.08 11.99
N ILE A 121 -6.66 20.30 12.91
CA ILE A 121 -7.43 19.10 12.58
C ILE A 121 -8.77 19.52 11.96
N ASN A 122 -8.85 19.43 10.63
CA ASN A 122 -10.08 19.66 9.86
C ASN A 122 -11.10 18.54 10.08
N HIS A 123 -11.84 18.60 11.19
CA HIS A 123 -13.09 17.87 11.33
C HIS A 123 -14.19 18.50 10.44
N PRO A 124 -14.96 17.73 9.67
CA PRO A 124 -16.20 18.24 9.09
C PRO A 124 -17.15 18.66 10.22
N GLU A 125 -17.80 19.83 10.10
CA GLU A 125 -18.60 20.41 11.18
C GLU A 125 -19.71 19.48 11.67
N THR A 126 -19.52 18.89 12.85
CA THR A 126 -20.56 18.09 13.51
C THR A 126 -21.74 18.97 13.92
N PHE A 127 -22.96 18.52 13.64
CA PHE A 127 -24.24 19.21 13.84
C PHE A 127 -24.39 19.92 15.21
N ILE A 128 -23.80 19.37 16.27
CA ILE A 128 -23.83 19.91 17.64
C ILE A 128 -23.09 21.26 17.77
N SER A 129 -22.06 21.55 16.96
CA SER A 129 -21.38 22.85 16.97
C SER A 129 -22.28 23.99 16.48
N LYS A 130 -23.17 23.70 15.51
CA LYS A 130 -24.17 24.64 15.01
C LYS A 130 -25.22 24.95 16.06
N ILE A 131 -25.75 23.93 16.74
CA ILE A 131 -26.71 24.11 17.85
C ILE A 131 -26.10 25.00 18.96
N LYS A 132 -24.84 24.79 19.34
CA LYS A 132 -24.17 25.67 20.33
C LYS A 132 -24.00 27.12 19.85
N LYS A 133 -23.74 27.37 18.56
CA LYS A 133 -23.73 28.74 18.01
C LYS A 133 -25.12 29.39 17.99
N THR A 134 -26.20 28.62 17.78
CA THR A 134 -27.58 29.14 17.82
C THR A 134 -28.05 29.45 19.24
N PHE A 135 -27.71 28.62 20.23
CA PHE A 135 -28.20 28.77 21.62
C PHE A 135 -27.44 29.76 22.50
N CYS A 136 -26.33 30.33 22.04
CA CYS A 136 -25.61 31.40 22.77
C CYS A 136 -26.11 32.82 22.43
N LEU A 137 -27.17 32.98 21.63
CA LEU A 137 -27.74 34.27 21.22
C LEU A 137 -29.06 34.62 21.93
N SER A 138 -29.25 34.15 23.16
CA SER A 138 -30.40 34.52 24.01
C SER A 138 -30.04 34.66 25.49
N ASN A 139 -29.29 35.70 25.84
CA ASN A 139 -29.40 36.41 27.13
C ASN A 139 -28.74 37.81 27.04
N LYS A 140 -29.50 38.87 27.37
CA LYS A 140 -28.99 40.24 27.51
C LYS A 140 -28.73 40.57 28.98
N VAL A 141 -27.62 41.24 29.28
CA VAL A 141 -27.52 42.26 30.34
C VAL A 141 -26.61 43.40 29.81
N SER A 142 -26.84 44.63 30.26
CA SER A 142 -26.11 45.87 29.96
C SER A 142 -24.84 46.01 30.84
N ASP A 143 -23.85 46.89 30.61
CA ASP A 143 -23.98 48.36 30.73
C ASP A 143 -22.70 49.19 30.36
N VAL A 144 -22.97 50.46 30.04
CA VAL A 144 -22.17 51.72 30.21
C VAL A 144 -20.71 51.88 29.70
N ASN A 145 -20.58 52.83 28.76
CA ASN A 145 -19.47 53.75 28.40
C ASN A 145 -18.18 53.84 29.23
N LYS A 146 -17.06 54.06 28.52
CA LYS A 146 -16.20 55.26 28.68
C LYS A 146 -15.31 55.55 27.45
N ASN A 147 -14.76 56.76 27.37
CA ASN A 147 -14.22 57.39 26.14
C ASN A 147 -12.69 57.64 26.18
N ASN A 148 -12.12 57.83 24.98
CA ASN A 148 -10.97 58.69 24.60
C ASN A 148 -9.57 58.51 25.21
N ILE A 149 -8.56 58.47 24.32
CA ILE A 149 -7.25 59.17 24.26
C ILE A 149 -6.64 58.71 22.91
N VAL A 150 -6.43 59.53 21.85
CA VAL A 150 -5.64 60.77 21.64
C VAL A 150 -4.13 60.50 21.41
N GLU A 151 -3.75 60.61 20.13
CA GLU A 151 -2.51 61.10 19.48
C GLU A 151 -1.09 60.88 20.06
N VAL A 152 -0.09 60.69 19.17
CA VAL A 152 1.00 61.67 18.89
C VAL A 152 1.88 61.22 17.70
N HIS A 153 2.51 62.19 17.00
CA HIS A 153 3.32 62.04 15.77
C HIS A 153 4.86 62.02 15.99
N ALA A 154 5.59 61.30 15.12
CA ALA A 154 6.89 61.64 14.51
C ALA A 154 7.15 60.64 13.34
N ASN A 155 7.66 60.95 12.14
CA ASN A 155 8.84 61.74 11.69
C ASN A 155 10.19 61.04 12.05
N ASP A 156 11.20 60.96 11.18
CA ASP A 156 11.44 61.65 9.88
C ASP A 156 12.46 60.90 8.97
N VAL A 157 12.92 61.57 7.89
CA VAL A 157 14.11 61.35 7.04
C VAL A 157 13.99 60.44 5.79
N SER A 158 14.19 61.13 4.67
CA SER A 158 14.19 60.78 3.25
C SER A 158 15.41 59.99 2.72
N GLY A 159 15.28 59.47 1.48
CA GLY A 159 16.42 58.99 0.67
C GLY A 159 16.04 58.64 -0.78
N ASN A 160 16.26 59.55 -1.74
CA ASN A 160 15.91 59.37 -3.16
C ASN A 160 17.04 58.75 -3.98
N ASN A 161 16.71 57.94 -5.01
CA ASN A 161 17.05 58.31 -6.40
C ASN A 161 16.35 57.50 -7.51
N SER A 162 16.06 58.19 -8.61
CA SER A 162 15.70 57.67 -9.94
C SER A 162 16.96 57.27 -10.74
N GLY A 163 16.92 56.53 -11.87
CA GLY A 163 15.82 56.00 -12.67
C GLY A 163 16.31 55.64 -14.10
N ILE A 164 15.51 55.95 -15.14
CA ILE A 164 15.80 55.84 -16.60
C ILE A 164 15.49 54.47 -17.26
N LYS A 165 15.01 54.53 -18.52
CA LYS A 165 14.60 53.43 -19.44
C LYS A 165 15.65 53.24 -20.56
N THR A 166 15.52 52.21 -21.43
CA THR A 166 15.32 52.37 -22.92
C THR A 166 15.61 51.11 -23.78
N GLN A 167 14.69 50.83 -24.73
CA GLN A 167 14.71 50.10 -26.04
C GLN A 167 15.64 48.89 -26.39
N MET A 168 14.98 47.77 -26.74
CA MET A 168 14.84 47.15 -28.09
C MET A 168 16.02 46.94 -29.10
N CYS A 169 16.21 45.66 -29.48
CA CYS A 169 16.21 45.07 -30.84
C CYS A 169 17.44 45.06 -31.81
N ASN A 170 17.71 43.84 -32.33
CA ASN A 170 18.36 43.45 -33.60
C ASN A 170 19.87 43.77 -33.75
N LEU A 171 20.69 43.20 -34.66
CA LEU A 171 20.55 42.27 -35.81
C LEU A 171 21.91 41.49 -35.96
N HIS A 172 21.98 40.15 -35.97
CA HIS A 172 22.19 39.20 -37.11
C HIS A 172 23.59 39.20 -37.84
N ASP A 173 23.90 38.06 -38.50
CA ASP A 173 25.04 37.75 -39.43
C ASP A 173 26.48 37.57 -38.90
N GLN A 174 27.40 36.77 -39.51
CA GLN A 174 27.35 35.45 -40.22
C GLN A 174 28.81 34.92 -40.55
N ILE A 175 28.97 33.75 -41.22
CA ILE A 175 30.21 33.15 -41.84
C ILE A 175 31.24 32.52 -40.85
N GLU A 176 31.61 31.21 -40.84
CA GLU A 176 32.34 30.29 -41.78
C GLU A 176 33.89 30.48 -41.86
N THR A 177 34.80 29.52 -42.16
CA THR A 177 34.72 28.09 -42.60
C THR A 177 35.97 27.21 -42.26
N LYS A 178 35.82 25.86 -42.39
CA LYS A 178 36.78 24.82 -42.89
C LYS A 178 38.08 24.37 -42.16
N ARG A 179 38.21 23.03 -42.04
CA ARG A 179 39.38 22.26 -42.57
C ARG A 179 39.08 20.76 -42.89
N ASN A 180 38.80 20.50 -44.17
CA ASN A 180 39.07 19.33 -45.07
C ASN A 180 39.39 17.90 -44.53
N ILE A 181 38.82 16.77 -45.04
CA ILE A 181 38.80 16.15 -46.43
C ILE A 181 40.14 15.42 -46.74
N LEU A 182 40.23 14.16 -47.24
CA LEU A 182 39.31 13.14 -47.85
C LEU A 182 39.57 11.73 -47.17
N CYS A 183 39.22 10.46 -47.53
CA CYS A 183 38.73 9.63 -48.68
C CYS A 183 37.74 8.52 -48.16
N GLU A 184 37.07 7.59 -48.87
CA GLU A 184 37.19 6.89 -50.19
C GLU A 184 38.23 5.73 -50.29
N CYS A 185 38.04 4.59 -50.98
CA CYS A 185 36.97 4.12 -51.89
C CYS A 185 36.69 2.57 -51.85
N THR A 186 36.09 1.98 -52.90
CA THR A 186 35.29 0.71 -52.89
C THR A 186 35.99 -0.64 -53.22
N THR A 187 35.19 -1.73 -53.09
CA THR A 187 35.02 -2.92 -53.99
C THR A 187 35.65 -4.31 -53.72
N THR A 188 34.82 -5.33 -54.05
CA THR A 188 35.09 -6.73 -54.47
C THR A 188 35.45 -7.85 -53.48
N SER A 189 34.99 -9.04 -53.90
CA SER A 189 35.09 -10.42 -53.38
C SER A 189 36.54 -10.96 -53.35
N ASP A 190 36.90 -12.12 -52.77
CA ASP A 190 36.33 -13.47 -52.91
C ASP A 190 36.67 -14.46 -51.77
N SER A 191 36.23 -15.72 -51.91
CA SER A 191 36.29 -16.84 -50.96
C SER A 191 37.64 -17.56 -50.80
N VAL A 192 37.93 -18.12 -49.61
CA VAL A 192 38.71 -19.37 -49.42
C VAL A 192 38.18 -20.17 -48.22
N ASP A 193 37.92 -21.47 -48.41
CA ASP A 193 37.75 -22.48 -47.34
C ASP A 193 39.09 -23.21 -47.07
N VAL A 194 39.45 -23.45 -45.80
CA VAL A 194 40.38 -24.55 -45.42
C VAL A 194 39.96 -25.18 -44.09
N THR A 195 40.01 -26.51 -44.04
CA THR A 195 39.61 -27.42 -42.96
C THR A 195 40.48 -27.39 -41.69
N GLY A 196 39.90 -27.75 -40.55
CA GLY A 196 40.62 -28.18 -39.33
C GLY A 196 39.75 -29.09 -38.45
N ASP A 197 40.22 -30.30 -38.14
CA ASP A 197 39.43 -31.42 -37.61
C ASP A 197 40.07 -32.00 -36.34
N HIS A 198 39.30 -32.23 -35.25
CA HIS A 198 39.26 -33.51 -34.49
C HIS A 198 38.58 -33.53 -33.11
N LYS A 199 37.63 -34.49 -32.99
CA LYS A 199 37.43 -35.48 -31.90
C LYS A 199 37.05 -35.04 -30.47
N GLY A 200 35.92 -35.59 -29.99
CA GLY A 200 35.53 -35.69 -28.56
C GLY A 200 36.20 -36.88 -27.83
N PRO A 201 35.59 -37.40 -26.74
CA PRO A 201 34.30 -38.08 -26.85
C PRO A 201 33.26 -37.78 -25.74
N ASP A 202 32.06 -38.34 -25.92
CA ASP A 202 30.87 -38.22 -25.05
C ASP A 202 30.93 -38.95 -23.70
N PHE A 203 29.98 -38.65 -22.80
CA PHE A 203 29.00 -39.65 -22.32
C PHE A 203 27.88 -39.04 -21.44
N CYS A 204 26.61 -39.14 -21.88
CA CYS A 204 25.51 -39.77 -21.10
C CYS A 204 24.17 -39.77 -21.86
N ASN A 205 23.39 -40.83 -21.68
CA ASN A 205 22.18 -41.10 -22.45
C ASN A 205 20.90 -40.44 -21.89
N LYS A 206 19.93 -40.17 -22.79
CA LYS A 206 18.50 -40.09 -22.44
C LYS A 206 17.66 -40.96 -23.38
N LYS A 207 16.97 -41.92 -22.78
CA LYS A 207 15.88 -42.76 -23.31
C LYS A 207 15.03 -43.19 -22.11
N ASP A 208 13.71 -43.30 -22.17
CA ASP A 208 12.76 -43.05 -23.26
C ASP A 208 11.56 -42.24 -22.72
N PHE A 209 10.81 -41.58 -23.61
CA PHE A 209 9.41 -41.94 -23.88
C PHE A 209 8.89 -41.15 -25.11
N ALA A 210 8.17 -41.84 -25.99
CA ALA A 210 7.58 -41.30 -27.21
C ALA A 210 6.06 -41.60 -27.22
N VAL A 211 5.42 -41.56 -28.41
CA VAL A 211 3.96 -41.64 -28.65
C VAL A 211 3.27 -40.29 -28.31
N LEU A 212 2.62 -39.58 -29.23
CA LEU A 212 2.38 -39.81 -30.67
C LEU A 212 2.48 -38.47 -31.45
N LYS A 213 2.69 -38.54 -32.76
CA LYS A 213 2.57 -37.41 -33.70
C LYS A 213 1.48 -37.74 -34.70
N ASP A 214 0.71 -36.73 -35.07
CA ASP A 214 0.20 -36.57 -36.43
C ASP A 214 0.50 -35.15 -36.92
N LYS A 215 0.45 -34.93 -38.24
CA LYS A 215 1.07 -33.78 -38.91
C LYS A 215 0.10 -33.00 -39.80
N ASN A 216 0.33 -31.69 -39.82
CA ASN A 216 0.23 -30.76 -40.95
C ASN A 216 -0.98 -30.86 -41.90
N GLU A 217 -1.80 -29.82 -41.89
CA GLU A 217 -2.38 -29.24 -43.10
C GLU A 217 -2.47 -27.71 -42.93
N TYR A 218 -2.81 -26.97 -44.00
CA TYR A 218 -2.85 -25.49 -44.10
C TYR A 218 -1.50 -24.73 -44.03
N GLU A 219 -0.80 -24.69 -45.17
CA GLU A 219 -0.08 -23.50 -45.67
C GLU A 219 -0.09 -23.51 -47.21
N GLU A 220 -1.24 -23.22 -47.82
CA GLU A 220 -1.35 -22.99 -49.26
C GLU A 220 -2.56 -22.08 -49.58
N GLU A 221 -2.33 -20.77 -49.71
CA GLU A 221 -3.07 -19.79 -50.56
C GLU A 221 -2.63 -18.33 -50.28
N LYS A 222 -1.37 -17.96 -50.61
CA LYS A 222 -0.99 -16.53 -50.76
C LYS A 222 -0.01 -16.30 -51.90
N LYS A 223 -0.41 -15.40 -52.81
CA LYS A 223 0.20 -15.10 -54.12
C LYS A 223 -0.07 -16.27 -55.10
N THR A 224 -0.79 -16.07 -56.20
CA THR A 224 -0.74 -14.90 -57.09
C THR A 224 -2.10 -14.60 -57.72
N ILE A 225 -2.48 -13.33 -57.81
CA ILE A 225 -2.74 -12.65 -59.10
C ILE A 225 -2.40 -11.16 -58.95
N LEU A 226 -1.79 -10.60 -59.99
CA LEU A 226 -1.35 -9.21 -60.09
C LEU A 226 -2.37 -8.37 -60.86
N ARG A 227 -2.31 -7.04 -60.65
CA ARG A 227 -2.64 -5.99 -61.64
C ARG A 227 -3.93 -6.16 -62.45
N ASN A 228 -4.95 -5.41 -62.05
CA ASN A 228 -5.59 -4.38 -62.89
C ASN A 228 -6.25 -3.37 -61.92
N GLY A 229 -6.45 -2.10 -62.25
CA GLY A 229 -6.27 -1.39 -63.52
C GLY A 229 -7.41 -0.38 -63.63
N CYS A 230 -7.11 0.92 -63.56
CA CYS A 230 -8.12 1.95 -63.28
C CYS A 230 -9.22 2.03 -64.35
N LYS A 231 -10.47 2.21 -63.90
CA LYS A 231 -11.48 2.98 -64.64
C LYS A 231 -12.17 3.96 -63.68
N HIS A 232 -12.20 5.22 -64.08
CA HIS A 232 -13.19 6.17 -63.58
C HIS A 232 -14.51 5.90 -64.30
N GLU A 233 -15.62 5.95 -63.56
CA GLU A 233 -16.84 6.53 -64.07
C GLU A 233 -17.31 7.56 -63.04
N ASN A 234 -17.43 8.81 -63.46
CA ASN A 234 -17.99 9.88 -62.65
C ASN A 234 -19.51 9.86 -62.83
N ASN A 235 -20.25 10.18 -61.78
CA ASN A 235 -21.50 10.93 -61.90
C ASN A 235 -21.61 11.86 -60.69
N ASP A 236 -21.97 13.11 -60.95
CA ASP A 236 -22.17 14.16 -59.97
C ASP A 236 -23.63 14.17 -59.45
N ASP A 237 -23.94 15.18 -58.63
CA ASP A 237 -25.24 15.51 -58.02
C ASP A 237 -25.72 14.55 -56.88
N ASP A 238 -26.45 15.02 -55.86
CA ASP A 238 -27.10 16.32 -55.65
C ASP A 238 -26.84 16.93 -54.25
N LYS A 239 -27.13 18.23 -54.09
CA LYS A 239 -26.93 19.05 -52.88
C LYS A 239 -28.19 19.12 -52.01
N SER A 240 -28.07 18.96 -50.70
CA SER A 240 -29.10 19.48 -49.77
C SER A 240 -28.56 20.02 -48.43
N LYS A 241 -28.44 21.36 -48.41
CA LYS A 241 -28.77 22.29 -47.31
C LYS A 241 -28.67 21.75 -45.86
N VAL A 242 -27.66 22.21 -45.13
CA VAL A 242 -27.77 22.49 -43.69
C VAL A 242 -27.94 24.01 -43.52
N GLN A 243 -28.83 24.43 -42.62
CA GLN A 243 -29.28 25.82 -42.50
C GLN A 243 -28.74 26.45 -41.20
N GLU A 244 -27.91 27.48 -41.31
CA GLU A 244 -27.45 28.26 -40.15
C GLU A 244 -28.58 29.07 -39.53
N PHE A 245 -28.58 29.21 -38.19
CA PHE A 245 -29.42 30.16 -37.49
C PHE A 245 -28.70 30.85 -36.31
N GLY A 246 -28.71 32.19 -36.35
CA GLY A 246 -28.90 33.02 -35.16
C GLY A 246 -27.76 33.11 -34.15
N LYS A 247 -26.77 33.99 -34.39
CA LYS A 247 -26.00 34.60 -33.29
C LYS A 247 -26.91 35.52 -32.48
N GLY A 248 -26.92 35.39 -31.15
CA GLY A 248 -27.47 36.36 -30.22
C GLY A 248 -26.38 36.94 -29.31
N HIS A 249 -26.42 38.25 -29.08
CA HIS A 249 -25.66 38.92 -28.01
C HIS A 249 -26.67 39.53 -27.03
N TYR A 250 -26.41 39.47 -25.72
CA TYR A 250 -26.73 40.57 -24.81
C TYR A 250 -25.99 40.49 -23.47
N ALA A 251 -25.37 41.62 -23.10
CA ALA A 251 -25.12 42.17 -21.77
C ALA A 251 -24.34 41.38 -20.68
N ASN A 252 -23.48 42.13 -19.97
CA ASN A 252 -22.74 41.69 -18.78
C ASN A 252 -23.65 41.49 -17.55
N GLY A 253 -23.28 40.54 -16.68
CA GLY A 253 -23.85 40.39 -15.33
C GLY A 253 -22.80 39.95 -14.32
N SER A 254 -22.19 40.89 -13.61
CA SER A 254 -21.07 40.64 -12.70
C SER A 254 -21.48 39.85 -11.44
N LYS A 255 -20.93 38.65 -11.23
CA LYS A 255 -20.94 37.96 -9.93
C LYS A 255 -19.57 37.36 -9.63
N ALA A 256 -19.17 37.40 -8.36
CA ALA A 256 -17.82 37.12 -7.92
C ALA A 256 -17.48 35.61 -7.92
N ARG A 257 -16.22 35.31 -8.23
CA ARG A 257 -15.60 33.99 -8.08
C ARG A 257 -15.54 33.59 -6.60
N SER A 258 -16.01 32.39 -6.28
CA SER A 258 -15.61 31.65 -5.08
C SER A 258 -14.75 30.46 -5.52
N GLU A 259 -13.42 30.64 -5.59
CA GLU A 259 -12.51 29.60 -6.07
C GLU A 259 -12.16 28.60 -4.95
N SER A 260 -12.91 27.50 -4.88
CA SER A 260 -12.50 26.32 -4.13
C SER A 260 -11.49 25.51 -4.95
N TYR A 261 -10.19 25.70 -4.70
CA TYR A 261 -9.10 24.97 -5.37
C TYR A 261 -9.04 23.49 -4.96
N SER A 262 -9.90 22.68 -5.58
CA SER A 262 -9.76 21.22 -5.58
C SER A 262 -8.78 20.81 -6.70
N TYR A 263 -7.55 20.46 -6.32
CA TYR A 263 -6.57 19.92 -7.26
C TYR A 263 -6.92 18.48 -7.67
N VAL A 264 -7.93 18.34 -8.53
CA VAL A 264 -8.18 17.08 -9.26
C VAL A 264 -7.19 17.02 -10.42
N SER A 265 -6.10 16.27 -10.22
CA SER A 265 -5.14 15.96 -11.27
C SER A 265 -5.77 15.04 -12.31
N ASN A 266 -6.26 15.62 -13.41
CA ASN A 266 -6.73 14.85 -14.56
C ASN A 266 -5.64 13.86 -15.03
N PRO A 267 -5.97 12.58 -15.31
CA PRO A 267 -4.97 11.60 -15.71
C PRO A 267 -4.31 12.01 -17.03
N PRO A 268 -2.98 11.83 -17.18
CA PRO A 268 -2.24 12.36 -18.32
C PRO A 268 -2.77 11.82 -19.65
N THR A 269 -3.19 12.74 -20.53
CA THR A 269 -3.92 12.41 -21.77
C THR A 269 -3.07 11.71 -22.83
N LYS A 270 -1.74 11.82 -22.75
CA LYS A 270 -0.77 11.18 -23.65
C LYS A 270 -0.30 9.83 -23.09
N ALA A 271 0.06 8.92 -23.99
CA ALA A 271 0.66 7.64 -23.63
C ALA A 271 2.04 7.85 -22.98
N VAL A 272 2.31 7.20 -21.86
CA VAL A 272 3.58 7.33 -21.14
C VAL A 272 4.58 6.32 -21.69
N LYS A 273 5.74 6.78 -22.16
CA LYS A 273 6.85 5.89 -22.58
C LYS A 273 7.43 5.22 -21.33
N LEU A 274 7.68 3.91 -21.41
CA LEU A 274 8.48 3.16 -20.43
C LEU A 274 9.58 2.39 -21.16
N ILE A 275 10.79 2.40 -20.62
CA ILE A 275 11.93 1.63 -21.14
C ILE A 275 12.30 0.47 -20.21
N ASN A 276 13.08 -0.47 -20.76
CA ASN A 276 13.90 -1.36 -19.97
C ASN A 276 15.36 -0.90 -20.12
N VAL A 277 16.06 -0.61 -19.02
CA VAL A 277 17.40 0.01 -19.08
C VAL A 277 18.52 -0.97 -19.43
N ALA A 278 18.26 -2.29 -19.40
CA ALA A 278 19.28 -3.29 -19.72
C ALA A 278 19.45 -3.53 -21.24
N ASN A 279 18.46 -3.16 -22.06
CA ASN A 279 18.44 -3.45 -23.50
C ASN A 279 17.70 -2.41 -24.37
N GLU A 280 17.16 -1.34 -23.78
CA GLU A 280 16.33 -0.27 -24.37
C GLU A 280 15.04 -0.71 -25.09
N ILE A 281 14.90 -2.00 -25.42
CA ILE A 281 13.83 -2.62 -26.21
C ILE A 281 13.37 -3.89 -25.46
N PRO A 282 12.08 -4.04 -25.11
CA PRO A 282 10.94 -3.28 -25.62
C PRO A 282 10.72 -1.91 -24.96
N VAL A 283 10.42 -0.91 -25.79
CA VAL A 283 9.82 0.35 -25.37
C VAL A 283 8.30 0.15 -25.27
N TYR A 284 7.73 0.28 -24.08
CA TYR A 284 6.28 0.29 -23.90
C TYR A 284 5.71 1.70 -23.98
N ARG A 285 4.40 1.79 -24.23
CA ARG A 285 3.63 3.04 -24.22
C ARG A 285 2.34 2.81 -23.43
N ASP A 286 2.35 3.10 -22.13
CA ASP A 286 1.17 2.88 -21.29
C ASP A 286 0.07 3.90 -21.63
N THR A 287 -1.08 3.36 -22.02
CA THR A 287 -2.33 4.05 -22.36
C THR A 287 -3.46 3.67 -21.41
N LEU A 288 -3.25 2.67 -20.55
CA LEU A 288 -4.22 2.15 -19.58
C LEU A 288 -4.29 3.05 -18.34
N GLN A 289 -3.20 3.74 -17.98
CA GLN A 289 -3.17 4.76 -16.92
C GLN A 289 -4.25 5.85 -17.10
N ARG A 290 -4.76 6.07 -18.33
CA ARG A 290 -5.89 6.98 -18.60
C ARG A 290 -7.21 6.53 -17.95
N LYS A 291 -7.30 5.28 -17.49
CA LYS A 291 -8.39 4.73 -16.66
C LYS A 291 -8.05 4.69 -15.17
N ALA A 292 -6.93 5.28 -14.75
CA ALA A 292 -6.53 5.26 -13.35
C ALA A 292 -7.50 6.05 -12.47
N LEU A 293 -7.81 5.51 -11.29
CA LEU A 293 -8.33 6.31 -10.19
C LEU A 293 -7.23 7.23 -9.64
N PRO A 294 -7.57 8.42 -9.13
CA PRO A 294 -6.61 9.31 -8.48
C PRO A 294 -5.84 8.60 -7.36
N ILE A 295 -4.52 8.56 -7.49
CA ILE A 295 -3.62 7.96 -6.49
C ILE A 295 -3.42 9.00 -5.39
N THR A 296 -3.87 8.69 -4.18
CA THR A 296 -3.68 9.56 -3.02
C THR A 296 -2.24 9.51 -2.50
N GLY A 297 -1.65 10.70 -2.34
CA GLY A 297 -0.39 10.93 -1.63
C GLY A 297 0.78 11.43 -2.49
N CYS A 298 0.81 11.13 -3.79
CA CYS A 298 1.82 11.72 -4.70
C CYS A 298 1.34 13.08 -5.22
N THR A 299 2.22 14.07 -5.25
CA THR A 299 2.02 15.38 -5.89
C THR A 299 3.15 15.62 -6.91
N PRO A 300 3.07 16.65 -7.79
CA PRO A 300 4.17 16.98 -8.71
C PRO A 300 5.51 17.27 -8.01
N GLU A 301 5.46 17.70 -6.75
CA GLU A 301 6.61 18.05 -5.91
C GLU A 301 7.06 16.91 -4.98
N ARG A 302 6.24 15.87 -4.78
CA ARG A 302 6.46 14.83 -3.75
C ARG A 302 6.00 13.44 -4.21
N CYS A 303 6.93 12.52 -4.36
CA CYS A 303 6.63 11.09 -4.47
C CYS A 303 6.47 10.46 -3.07
N VAL A 304 5.50 9.55 -2.91
CA VAL A 304 5.32 8.74 -1.69
C VAL A 304 5.27 7.23 -1.97
N GLY A 305 5.76 6.78 -3.14
CA GLY A 305 5.68 5.38 -3.58
C GLY A 305 6.36 4.36 -2.65
N SER A 306 7.25 4.80 -1.77
CA SER A 306 7.89 3.97 -0.73
C SER A 306 7.01 3.72 0.51
N LEU A 307 5.83 4.34 0.64
CA LEU A 307 4.93 4.09 1.76
C LEU A 307 4.29 2.70 1.66
N MET A 308 4.52 1.86 2.66
CA MET A 308 3.92 0.53 2.76
C MET A 308 2.38 0.58 2.77
N LEU A 309 1.79 1.60 3.40
CA LEU A 309 0.36 1.86 3.38
C LEU A 309 0.16 3.34 3.05
N THR A 310 -0.51 3.63 1.94
CA THR A 310 -1.09 4.97 1.70
C THR A 310 -2.43 5.08 2.45
N PRO A 311 -2.83 6.27 2.91
CA PRO A 311 -4.13 6.47 3.56
C PRO A 311 -5.30 6.00 2.69
N SER A 312 -6.29 5.34 3.29
CA SER A 312 -7.53 4.98 2.60
C SER A 312 -8.35 6.23 2.25
N ASN A 313 -9.00 6.21 1.09
CA ASN A 313 -9.83 7.33 0.62
C ASN A 313 -11.18 7.32 1.33
N GLY A 314 -11.19 7.78 2.59
CA GLY A 314 -12.39 7.94 3.41
C GLY A 314 -12.34 7.18 4.75
N PRO A 315 -13.30 7.43 5.65
CA PRO A 315 -13.36 6.79 6.96
C PRO A 315 -13.81 5.33 6.86
N SER A 316 -13.18 4.41 7.61
CA SER A 316 -13.60 3.00 7.60
C SER A 316 -15.07 2.82 8.01
N GLY A 317 -15.84 2.17 7.12
CA GLY A 317 -17.24 1.82 7.36
C GLY A 317 -18.27 2.87 6.94
N THR A 318 -17.91 3.89 6.15
CA THR A 318 -18.91 4.71 5.43
C THR A 318 -19.42 3.96 4.20
N PHE A 319 -20.74 3.79 4.09
CA PHE A 319 -21.38 3.27 2.87
C PHE A 319 -21.32 4.33 1.75
N ARG A 320 -21.14 3.90 0.51
CA ARG A 320 -20.97 4.78 -0.67
C ARG A 320 -22.26 5.51 -1.02
N SER A 321 -22.13 6.66 -1.70
CA SER A 321 -23.30 7.38 -2.20
C SER A 321 -23.98 6.61 -3.35
N LYS A 322 -25.30 6.79 -3.56
CA LYS A 322 -25.98 6.15 -4.70
C LYS A 322 -25.34 6.52 -6.05
N ASN A 323 -24.93 7.79 -6.21
CA ASN A 323 -24.28 8.28 -7.42
C ASN A 323 -22.94 7.57 -7.68
N GLU A 324 -22.08 7.51 -6.67
CA GLU A 324 -20.80 6.79 -6.74
C GLU A 324 -20.99 5.29 -7.02
N LEU A 325 -22.03 4.68 -6.45
CA LEU A 325 -22.38 3.29 -6.72
C LEU A 325 -22.86 3.10 -8.18
N PHE A 326 -23.67 4.00 -8.72
CA PHE A 326 -24.06 3.98 -10.14
C PHE A 326 -22.84 4.10 -11.07
N ASP A 327 -21.95 5.06 -10.82
CA ASP A 327 -20.76 5.29 -11.66
C ASP A 327 -19.82 4.07 -11.68
N GLN A 328 -19.52 3.51 -10.50
CA GLN A 328 -18.66 2.32 -10.40
C GLN A 328 -19.34 1.05 -10.94
N ALA A 329 -20.65 0.88 -10.72
CA ALA A 329 -21.40 -0.25 -11.29
C ALA A 329 -21.43 -0.16 -12.83
N LYS A 330 -21.56 1.04 -13.39
CA LYS A 330 -21.59 1.24 -14.85
C LYS A 330 -20.27 0.88 -15.51
N ASP A 331 -19.13 1.40 -15.02
CA ASP A 331 -17.81 1.06 -15.56
C ASP A 331 -17.53 -0.45 -15.43
N PHE A 332 -17.85 -1.06 -14.28
CA PHE A 332 -17.65 -2.50 -14.11
C PHE A 332 -18.48 -3.36 -15.08
N ILE A 333 -19.75 -3.01 -15.30
CA ILE A 333 -20.63 -3.77 -16.21
C ILE A 333 -20.23 -3.53 -17.68
N ASP A 334 -19.82 -2.31 -18.05
CA ASP A 334 -19.20 -2.04 -19.35
C ASP A 334 -17.95 -2.92 -19.53
N GLN A 335 -17.02 -2.92 -18.56
CA GLN A 335 -15.80 -3.76 -18.60
C GLN A 335 -16.14 -5.25 -18.77
N TYR A 336 -17.13 -5.77 -18.04
CA TYR A 336 -17.56 -7.16 -18.12
C TYR A 336 -18.12 -7.51 -19.50
N TYR A 337 -19.07 -6.72 -20.04
CA TYR A 337 -19.66 -7.01 -21.34
C TYR A 337 -18.70 -6.73 -22.52
N THR A 338 -17.79 -5.75 -22.40
CA THR A 338 -16.68 -5.57 -23.36
C THR A 338 -15.76 -6.79 -23.37
N SER A 339 -15.42 -7.37 -22.22
CA SER A 339 -14.55 -8.55 -22.15
C SER A 339 -15.09 -9.76 -22.92
N MET A 340 -16.42 -9.91 -22.95
CA MET A 340 -17.13 -10.96 -23.69
C MET A 340 -17.43 -10.59 -25.15
N LYS A 341 -17.04 -9.40 -25.62
CA LYS A 341 -17.45 -8.81 -26.92
C LYS A 341 -18.98 -8.66 -27.08
N ARG A 342 -19.71 -8.40 -25.98
CA ARG A 342 -21.18 -8.25 -25.93
C ARG A 342 -21.66 -6.87 -25.44
N GLN A 343 -20.77 -5.87 -25.43
CA GLN A 343 -21.12 -4.48 -25.14
C GLN A 343 -22.24 -3.99 -26.08
N ASN A 344 -23.11 -3.10 -25.59
CA ASN A 344 -24.25 -2.52 -26.28
C ASN A 344 -25.33 -3.51 -26.81
N THR A 345 -25.23 -4.80 -26.49
CA THR A 345 -26.31 -5.77 -26.80
C THR A 345 -27.54 -5.56 -25.90
N THR A 346 -28.70 -6.07 -26.30
CA THR A 346 -29.93 -6.04 -25.48
C THR A 346 -29.74 -6.65 -24.09
N ALA A 347 -28.91 -7.69 -23.98
CA ALA A 347 -28.56 -8.31 -22.71
C ALA A 347 -27.68 -7.42 -21.80
N HIS A 348 -26.87 -6.52 -22.39
CA HIS A 348 -26.12 -5.50 -21.66
C HIS A 348 -27.02 -4.38 -21.17
N GLN A 349 -27.86 -3.85 -22.06
CA GLN A 349 -28.84 -2.80 -21.77
C GLN A 349 -29.82 -3.24 -20.68
N LYS A 350 -30.36 -4.46 -20.78
CA LYS A 350 -31.23 -5.02 -19.74
C LYS A 350 -30.51 -5.14 -18.40
N ARG A 351 -29.32 -5.74 -18.34
CA ARG A 351 -28.59 -5.90 -17.08
C ARG A 351 -28.28 -4.56 -16.41
N TRP A 352 -28.02 -3.51 -17.19
CA TRP A 352 -27.87 -2.16 -16.67
C TRP A 352 -29.17 -1.58 -16.09
N MET A 353 -30.32 -1.78 -16.77
CA MET A 353 -31.64 -1.42 -16.23
C MET A 353 -31.97 -2.20 -14.94
N ASP A 354 -31.73 -3.52 -14.92
CA ASP A 354 -31.93 -4.37 -13.74
C ASP A 354 -31.12 -3.85 -12.53
N ILE A 355 -29.90 -3.36 -12.77
CA ILE A 355 -29.02 -2.76 -11.74
C ILE A 355 -29.51 -1.39 -11.29
N ILE A 356 -29.96 -0.53 -12.21
CA ILE A 356 -30.57 0.77 -11.84
C ILE A 356 -31.75 0.54 -10.89
N THR A 357 -32.70 -0.30 -11.29
CA THR A 357 -33.90 -0.61 -10.51
C THR A 357 -33.56 -1.23 -9.14
N ALA A 358 -32.49 -2.02 -9.04
CA ALA A 358 -32.02 -2.56 -7.76
C ALA A 358 -31.48 -1.44 -6.83
N ILE A 359 -30.61 -0.56 -7.33
CA ILE A 359 -30.01 0.54 -6.55
C ILE A 359 -31.06 1.57 -6.14
N GLU A 360 -32.03 1.85 -7.00
CA GLU A 360 -33.17 2.72 -6.70
C GLU A 360 -34.01 2.16 -5.55
N ASN A 361 -34.50 0.92 -5.69
CA ASN A 361 -35.43 0.30 -4.73
C ASN A 361 -34.77 -0.13 -3.40
N THR A 362 -33.56 -0.68 -3.43
CA THR A 362 -32.91 -1.29 -2.24
C THR A 362 -31.74 -0.47 -1.68
N GLY A 363 -31.21 0.48 -2.47
CA GLY A 363 -29.99 1.20 -2.14
C GLY A 363 -28.69 0.47 -2.50
N THR A 364 -28.75 -0.75 -3.02
CA THR A 364 -27.60 -1.53 -3.48
C THR A 364 -27.97 -2.43 -4.67
N TYR A 365 -27.06 -3.28 -5.14
CA TYR A 365 -27.37 -4.35 -6.09
C TYR A 365 -26.50 -5.59 -5.82
N GLU A 366 -26.85 -6.71 -6.46
CA GLU A 366 -26.07 -7.94 -6.39
C GLU A 366 -25.39 -8.27 -7.72
N LEU A 367 -24.14 -8.75 -7.65
CA LEU A 367 -23.43 -9.38 -8.76
C LEU A 367 -23.99 -10.78 -9.03
N THR A 368 -24.09 -11.15 -10.30
CA THR A 368 -24.21 -12.57 -10.69
C THR A 368 -22.90 -13.30 -10.37
N THR A 369 -22.94 -14.63 -10.19
CA THR A 369 -21.71 -15.40 -9.91
C THR A 369 -20.67 -15.29 -11.04
N ASN A 370 -21.10 -15.11 -12.30
CA ASN A 370 -20.18 -14.88 -13.43
C ASN A 370 -19.50 -13.49 -13.36
N GLU A 371 -20.24 -12.44 -12.98
CA GLU A 371 -19.68 -11.11 -12.71
C GLU A 371 -18.72 -11.15 -11.51
N LEU A 372 -19.06 -11.89 -10.43
CA LEU A 372 -18.20 -12.08 -9.27
C LEU A 372 -16.87 -12.76 -9.65
N ILE A 373 -16.93 -13.82 -10.47
CA ILE A 373 -15.75 -14.54 -10.98
C ILE A 373 -14.88 -13.63 -11.85
N PHE A 374 -15.48 -12.87 -12.77
CA PHE A 374 -14.77 -11.88 -13.58
C PHE A 374 -14.14 -10.79 -12.73
N GLY A 375 -14.87 -10.29 -11.73
CA GLY A 375 -14.42 -9.24 -10.83
C GLY A 375 -13.20 -9.66 -10.00
N ALA A 376 -13.24 -10.81 -9.35
CA ALA A 376 -12.14 -11.30 -8.52
C ALA A 376 -10.86 -11.56 -9.34
N LYS A 377 -11.00 -12.15 -10.53
CA LYS A 377 -9.87 -12.36 -11.46
C LYS A 377 -9.28 -11.04 -11.96
N THR A 378 -10.13 -10.05 -12.23
CA THR A 378 -9.70 -8.72 -12.67
C THR A 378 -9.06 -7.92 -11.54
N ALA A 379 -9.54 -8.04 -10.30
CA ALA A 379 -8.90 -7.46 -9.11
C ALA A 379 -7.48 -8.00 -8.91
N TRP A 380 -7.25 -9.31 -9.07
CA TRP A 380 -5.90 -9.89 -9.04
C TRP A 380 -5.03 -9.36 -10.19
N ARG A 381 -5.55 -9.35 -11.43
CA ARG A 381 -4.87 -8.78 -12.60
C ARG A 381 -4.48 -7.29 -12.43
N ASN A 382 -5.26 -6.55 -11.64
CA ASN A 382 -5.03 -5.14 -11.34
C ASN A 382 -4.12 -4.88 -10.13
N ALA A 383 -3.81 -5.89 -9.29
CA ALA A 383 -3.07 -5.71 -8.04
C ALA A 383 -1.58 -5.37 -8.30
N PRO A 384 -1.13 -4.10 -8.12
CA PRO A 384 0.16 -3.65 -8.64
C PRO A 384 1.37 -4.26 -7.92
N ARG A 385 1.18 -4.74 -6.68
CA ARG A 385 2.20 -5.34 -5.81
C ARG A 385 2.37 -6.85 -5.98
N CYS A 386 1.60 -7.49 -6.89
CA CYS A 386 1.65 -8.93 -7.08
C CYS A 386 2.51 -9.31 -8.30
N ILE A 387 3.61 -10.04 -8.05
CA ILE A 387 4.51 -10.58 -9.08
C ILE A 387 3.91 -11.80 -9.80
N GLY A 388 3.16 -12.66 -9.10
CA GLY A 388 2.56 -13.89 -9.65
C GLY A 388 1.39 -13.69 -10.64
N ARG A 389 1.15 -12.46 -11.12
CA ARG A 389 -0.04 -12.10 -11.91
C ARG A 389 -0.17 -12.79 -13.27
N ILE A 390 0.84 -13.49 -13.79
CA ILE A 390 0.68 -14.32 -14.99
C ILE A 390 -0.43 -15.37 -14.84
N GLN A 391 -0.74 -15.79 -13.60
CA GLN A 391 -1.77 -16.78 -13.29
C GLN A 391 -3.19 -16.20 -13.10
N TRP A 392 -3.41 -14.88 -13.30
CA TRP A 392 -4.64 -14.17 -12.91
C TRP A 392 -5.97 -14.79 -13.36
N SER A 393 -5.98 -15.51 -14.49
CA SER A 393 -7.16 -16.18 -15.05
C SER A 393 -7.48 -17.53 -14.38
N LYS A 394 -6.50 -18.16 -13.70
CA LYS A 394 -6.59 -19.48 -13.04
C LYS A 394 -6.93 -19.38 -11.55
N LEU A 395 -7.85 -18.50 -11.19
CA LEU A 395 -8.40 -18.38 -9.83
C LEU A 395 -9.68 -19.22 -9.68
N GLN A 396 -9.75 -20.08 -8.66
CA GLN A 396 -11.01 -20.65 -8.18
C GLN A 396 -11.74 -19.62 -7.31
N VAL A 397 -13.07 -19.51 -7.45
CA VAL A 397 -13.89 -18.58 -6.66
C VAL A 397 -14.96 -19.37 -5.93
N PHE A 398 -14.97 -19.27 -4.60
CA PHE A 398 -16.05 -19.78 -3.75
C PHE A 398 -17.00 -18.62 -3.41
N ASP A 399 -18.20 -18.69 -3.96
CA ASP A 399 -19.27 -17.74 -3.70
C ASP A 399 -19.90 -18.08 -2.33
N ALA A 400 -19.56 -17.29 -1.30
CA ALA A 400 -19.97 -17.48 0.09
C ALA A 400 -20.87 -16.31 0.58
N ARG A 401 -21.48 -15.57 -0.36
CA ARG A 401 -22.34 -14.40 -0.09
C ARG A 401 -23.68 -14.75 0.57
N ASN A 402 -24.00 -16.05 0.70
CA ASN A 402 -25.15 -16.57 1.44
C ASN A 402 -24.86 -16.88 2.92
N ILE A 403 -23.60 -16.76 3.37
CA ILE A 403 -23.20 -17.15 4.74
C ILE A 403 -23.52 -16.04 5.74
N THR A 404 -24.22 -16.39 6.81
CA THR A 404 -24.74 -15.43 7.81
C THR A 404 -24.06 -15.50 9.18
N THR A 405 -23.25 -16.53 9.46
CA THR A 405 -22.67 -16.81 10.80
C THR A 405 -21.15 -17.01 10.75
N ALA A 406 -20.46 -16.73 11.86
CA ALA A 406 -19.01 -16.92 11.93
C ALA A 406 -18.63 -18.41 11.83
N ARG A 407 -19.47 -19.32 12.34
CA ARG A 407 -19.32 -20.77 12.13
C ARG A 407 -19.40 -21.16 10.64
N GLY A 408 -20.32 -20.56 9.87
CA GLY A 408 -20.36 -20.76 8.42
C GLY A 408 -19.11 -20.21 7.73
N MET A 409 -18.58 -19.06 8.18
CA MET A 409 -17.30 -18.54 7.68
C MET A 409 -16.15 -19.51 7.92
N PHE A 410 -16.08 -20.10 9.11
CA PHE A 410 -15.07 -21.10 9.47
C PHE A 410 -15.13 -22.32 8.55
N GLU A 411 -16.33 -22.85 8.27
CA GLU A 411 -16.49 -24.02 7.39
C GLU A 411 -16.14 -23.71 5.94
N ALA A 412 -16.50 -22.53 5.43
CA ALA A 412 -16.08 -22.05 4.11
C ALA A 412 -14.56 -21.81 4.01
N ILE A 413 -13.92 -21.37 5.11
CA ILE A 413 -12.46 -21.23 5.20
C ILE A 413 -11.76 -22.60 5.27
N CYS A 414 -12.30 -23.57 6.02
CA CYS A 414 -11.75 -24.93 6.03
C CYS A 414 -11.83 -25.58 4.64
N ASN A 415 -12.95 -25.41 3.94
CA ASN A 415 -13.10 -25.87 2.55
C ASN A 415 -12.12 -25.16 1.59
N HIS A 416 -11.90 -23.85 1.76
CA HIS A 416 -10.88 -23.09 1.03
C HIS A 416 -9.48 -23.65 1.27
N ILE A 417 -9.05 -23.81 2.53
CA ILE A 417 -7.71 -24.32 2.89
C ILE A 417 -7.51 -25.73 2.33
N LYS A 418 -8.51 -26.61 2.46
CA LYS A 418 -8.46 -27.98 1.91
C LYS A 418 -8.33 -27.98 0.39
N TYR A 419 -9.13 -27.17 -0.31
CA TYR A 419 -9.05 -27.04 -1.76
C TYR A 419 -7.72 -26.43 -2.21
N ALA A 420 -7.22 -25.41 -1.52
CA ALA A 420 -6.04 -24.66 -1.92
C ALA A 420 -4.75 -25.42 -1.63
N THR A 421 -4.68 -26.16 -0.51
CA THR A 421 -3.52 -26.96 -0.12
C THR A 421 -3.31 -28.17 -1.03
N ASN A 422 -4.39 -28.90 -1.37
CA ASN A 422 -4.39 -29.93 -2.42
C ASN A 422 -3.16 -30.88 -2.36
N ASP A 423 -2.89 -31.43 -1.18
CA ASP A 423 -1.80 -32.36 -0.87
C ASP A 423 -0.39 -31.86 -1.26
N GLY A 424 -0.20 -30.54 -1.33
CA GLY A 424 1.05 -29.86 -1.69
C GLY A 424 1.02 -29.20 -3.07
N ASN A 425 0.16 -29.66 -3.98
CA ASN A 425 0.01 -29.09 -5.32
C ASN A 425 -0.91 -27.85 -5.28
N ILE A 426 -0.38 -26.74 -4.74
CA ILE A 426 -1.13 -25.56 -4.32
C ILE A 426 -1.96 -24.95 -5.46
N ARG A 427 -3.26 -24.71 -5.20
CA ARG A 427 -4.20 -24.08 -6.13
C ARG A 427 -4.61 -22.68 -5.65
N SER A 428 -4.59 -21.69 -6.55
CA SER A 428 -5.10 -20.34 -6.24
C SER A 428 -6.62 -20.33 -6.11
N ALA A 429 -7.12 -19.88 -4.96
CA ALA A 429 -8.53 -19.70 -4.67
C ALA A 429 -8.81 -18.35 -3.99
N ILE A 430 -10.09 -17.94 -4.01
CA ILE A 430 -10.66 -16.87 -3.20
C ILE A 430 -12.03 -17.32 -2.68
N THR A 431 -12.35 -17.00 -1.42
CA THR A 431 -13.71 -17.13 -0.86
C THR A 431 -14.28 -15.75 -0.62
N VAL A 432 -15.44 -15.43 -1.20
CA VAL A 432 -16.06 -14.10 -1.09
C VAL A 432 -17.32 -14.17 -0.22
N PHE A 433 -17.23 -13.59 0.98
CA PHE A 433 -18.34 -13.48 1.93
C PHE A 433 -19.30 -12.34 1.56
N PRO A 434 -20.42 -12.10 2.30
CA PRO A 434 -21.36 -11.03 1.95
C PRO A 434 -20.71 -9.64 1.84
N PRO A 435 -21.21 -8.77 0.95
CA PRO A 435 -20.74 -7.39 0.84
C PRO A 435 -21.16 -6.55 2.06
N ARG A 436 -20.43 -5.47 2.31
CA ARG A 436 -20.79 -4.43 3.26
C ARG A 436 -22.19 -3.88 2.96
N THR A 437 -23.02 -3.83 3.99
CA THR A 437 -24.37 -3.25 3.97
C THR A 437 -24.45 -2.04 4.92
N SER A 438 -25.52 -1.25 4.80
CA SER A 438 -25.76 -0.10 5.67
C SER A 438 -25.97 -0.55 7.13
N GLY A 439 -25.21 0.04 8.06
CA GLY A 439 -25.32 -0.28 9.50
C GLY A 439 -24.09 -0.95 10.14
N ARG A 440 -22.95 -1.07 9.43
CA ARG A 440 -21.71 -1.73 9.91
C ARG A 440 -21.83 -3.24 10.15
N SER A 441 -22.74 -3.89 9.44
CA SER A 441 -22.93 -5.35 9.30
C SER A 441 -21.79 -6.03 8.52
N ASP A 442 -20.53 -5.62 8.73
CA ASP A 442 -19.35 -6.15 8.04
C ASP A 442 -19.10 -7.63 8.38
N PHE A 443 -18.66 -8.40 7.38
CA PHE A 443 -18.00 -9.69 7.56
C PHE A 443 -16.50 -9.46 7.53
N ARG A 444 -15.75 -9.94 8.53
CA ARG A 444 -14.29 -9.71 8.66
C ARG A 444 -13.60 -10.99 9.13
N VAL A 445 -12.52 -11.38 8.46
CA VAL A 445 -11.47 -12.19 9.08
C VAL A 445 -10.49 -11.22 9.74
N TRP A 446 -10.27 -11.35 11.04
CA TRP A 446 -9.39 -10.43 11.78
C TRP A 446 -7.90 -10.77 11.56
N ASN A 447 -7.59 -12.04 11.30
CA ASN A 447 -6.25 -12.50 10.96
C ASN A 447 -5.74 -11.82 9.67
N SER A 448 -4.43 -11.50 9.61
CA SER A 448 -3.79 -10.98 8.39
C SER A 448 -3.70 -12.02 7.27
N GLN A 449 -3.50 -13.28 7.66
CA GLN A 449 -3.44 -14.45 6.81
C GLN A 449 -4.26 -15.57 7.48
N LEU A 450 -4.86 -16.47 6.70
CA LEU A 450 -5.64 -17.59 7.25
C LEU A 450 -4.79 -18.48 8.16
N ILE A 451 -3.56 -18.78 7.74
CA ILE A 451 -2.57 -19.53 8.50
C ILE A 451 -1.43 -18.58 8.85
N SER A 452 -1.04 -18.53 10.12
CA SER A 452 0.18 -17.87 10.59
C SER A 452 0.55 -18.36 11.99
N TYR A 453 1.83 -18.25 12.36
CA TYR A 453 2.31 -18.66 13.67
C TYR A 453 2.09 -17.58 14.74
N ALA A 454 1.90 -17.99 15.98
CA ALA A 454 1.78 -17.11 17.14
C ALA A 454 3.13 -16.48 17.55
N GLY A 455 3.06 -15.40 18.32
CA GLY A 455 4.22 -14.73 18.93
C GLY A 455 3.98 -14.46 20.41
N TYR A 456 4.82 -15.01 21.28
CA TYR A 456 4.68 -14.98 22.73
C TYR A 456 5.81 -14.17 23.36
N LYS A 457 5.50 -12.96 23.84
CA LYS A 457 6.44 -12.13 24.61
C LYS A 457 6.69 -12.75 25.98
N GLN A 458 7.97 -12.91 26.32
CA GLN A 458 8.43 -13.52 27.57
C GLN A 458 8.70 -12.45 28.65
N GLN A 459 8.89 -12.90 29.89
CA GLN A 459 9.13 -12.01 31.04
C GLN A 459 10.47 -11.26 30.97
N ASP A 460 11.48 -11.86 30.32
CA ASP A 460 12.79 -11.24 30.06
C ASP A 460 12.77 -10.24 28.88
N GLY A 461 11.63 -10.07 28.21
CA GLY A 461 11.46 -9.24 27.02
C GLY A 461 11.80 -9.93 25.70
N SER A 462 12.25 -11.19 25.71
CA SER A 462 12.40 -12.00 24.51
C SER A 462 11.04 -12.39 23.91
N VAL A 463 11.05 -12.99 22.72
CA VAL A 463 9.83 -13.49 22.05
C VAL A 463 10.05 -14.89 21.53
N VAL A 464 9.09 -15.78 21.81
CA VAL A 464 9.01 -17.14 21.24
C VAL A 464 7.97 -17.14 20.12
N GLY A 465 8.32 -17.68 18.96
CA GLY A 465 7.45 -17.67 17.78
C GLY A 465 7.72 -16.47 16.86
N ASP A 466 6.68 -15.89 16.28
CA ASP A 466 6.78 -14.78 15.31
C ASP A 466 6.57 -13.40 15.97
N PRO A 467 7.59 -12.55 16.12
CA PRO A 467 7.45 -11.26 16.78
C PRO A 467 6.45 -10.29 16.14
N ILE A 468 6.18 -10.38 14.83
CA ILE A 468 5.17 -9.51 14.18
C ILE A 468 3.73 -9.91 14.55
N LYS A 469 3.54 -11.00 15.28
CA LYS A 469 2.22 -11.54 15.67
C LYS A 469 1.90 -11.37 17.16
N VAL A 470 2.78 -10.76 17.96
CA VAL A 470 2.58 -10.60 19.42
C VAL A 470 1.24 -9.92 19.74
N ASP A 471 0.98 -8.72 19.22
CA ASP A 471 -0.26 -7.97 19.45
C ASP A 471 -1.54 -8.78 19.14
N PHE A 472 -1.52 -9.56 18.05
CA PHE A 472 -2.64 -10.39 17.63
C PHE A 472 -2.75 -11.71 18.43
N THR A 473 -1.61 -12.24 18.88
CA THR A 473 -1.54 -13.41 19.78
C THR A 473 -2.12 -13.06 21.14
N GLU A 474 -1.75 -11.90 21.69
CA GLU A 474 -2.36 -11.35 22.91
C GLU A 474 -3.87 -11.12 22.73
N LEU A 475 -4.32 -10.65 21.57
CA LEU A 475 -5.74 -10.46 21.28
C LEU A 475 -6.49 -11.80 21.27
N CYS A 476 -5.93 -12.85 20.67
CA CYS A 476 -6.48 -14.21 20.71
C CYS A 476 -6.55 -14.73 22.16
N GLN A 477 -5.49 -14.52 22.96
CA GLN A 477 -5.46 -14.91 24.38
C GLN A 477 -6.51 -14.16 25.21
N LYS A 478 -6.70 -12.85 24.96
CA LYS A 478 -7.73 -12.02 25.61
C LYS A 478 -9.15 -12.45 25.24
N LEU A 479 -9.35 -13.01 24.04
CA LEU A 479 -10.59 -13.66 23.61
C LEU A 479 -10.77 -15.09 24.16
N GLY A 480 -9.78 -15.64 24.87
CA GLY A 480 -9.86 -16.93 25.57
C GLY A 480 -9.06 -18.08 24.94
N TRP A 481 -8.34 -17.85 23.84
CA TRP A 481 -7.48 -18.86 23.24
C TRP A 481 -6.30 -19.23 24.15
N LYS A 482 -5.84 -20.49 24.08
CA LYS A 482 -4.73 -21.02 24.87
C LYS A 482 -3.66 -21.61 23.95
N GLY A 483 -2.75 -20.76 23.51
CA GLY A 483 -1.52 -21.16 22.84
C GLY A 483 -0.67 -22.13 23.68
N LYS A 484 0.17 -22.92 23.01
CA LYS A 484 1.06 -23.90 23.65
C LYS A 484 2.39 -23.26 24.08
N ASN A 485 2.60 -21.99 23.71
CA ASN A 485 3.84 -21.21 23.87
C ASN A 485 5.01 -21.78 23.04
N GLY A 486 4.68 -22.49 21.95
CA GLY A 486 5.65 -23.07 21.03
C GLY A 486 6.12 -22.09 19.95
N ARG A 487 7.31 -22.33 19.41
CA ARG A 487 7.93 -21.52 18.34
C ARG A 487 7.13 -21.51 17.03
N PHE A 488 6.22 -22.46 16.84
CA PHE A 488 5.46 -22.65 15.60
C PHE A 488 4.02 -23.10 15.91
N ASP A 489 3.38 -22.43 16.87
CA ASP A 489 1.96 -22.63 17.18
C ASP A 489 1.09 -21.92 16.15
N ILE A 490 0.16 -22.63 15.51
CA ILE A 490 -0.80 -22.04 14.56
C ILE A 490 -1.82 -21.18 15.33
N LEU A 491 -2.02 -19.94 14.88
CA LEU A 491 -3.03 -19.04 15.43
C LEU A 491 -4.46 -19.50 15.07
N PRO A 492 -5.44 -19.27 15.95
CA PRO A 492 -6.85 -19.52 15.65
C PRO A 492 -7.37 -18.48 14.65
N LEU A 493 -8.42 -18.83 13.92
CA LEU A 493 -9.20 -17.89 13.13
C LEU A 493 -10.10 -17.07 14.08
N VAL A 494 -10.03 -15.75 13.93
CA VAL A 494 -10.86 -14.77 14.64
C VAL A 494 -11.84 -14.19 13.61
N LEU A 495 -13.10 -14.61 13.68
CA LEU A 495 -14.09 -14.43 12.61
C LEU A 495 -15.28 -13.61 13.09
N GLN A 496 -15.54 -12.49 12.42
CA GLN A 496 -16.68 -11.61 12.64
C GLN A 496 -17.66 -11.76 11.47
N ALA A 497 -18.90 -12.11 11.78
CA ALA A 497 -20.01 -12.16 10.81
C ALA A 497 -21.02 -11.05 11.12
N ASN A 498 -21.57 -10.41 10.08
CA ASN A 498 -22.68 -9.47 10.17
C ASN A 498 -22.54 -8.36 11.25
N GLY A 499 -21.32 -7.86 11.50
CA GLY A 499 -21.06 -6.84 12.53
C GLY A 499 -21.21 -7.34 13.98
N HIS A 500 -21.26 -8.65 14.24
CA HIS A 500 -21.18 -9.20 15.60
C HIS A 500 -19.75 -9.13 16.16
N ASP A 501 -19.61 -9.37 17.46
CA ASP A 501 -18.30 -9.61 18.08
C ASP A 501 -17.66 -10.87 17.48
N PRO A 502 -16.33 -10.94 17.37
CA PRO A 502 -15.66 -12.05 16.70
C PRO A 502 -15.69 -13.35 17.53
N GLU A 503 -15.88 -14.47 16.85
CA GLU A 503 -15.77 -15.81 17.40
C GLU A 503 -14.38 -16.42 17.08
N LEU A 504 -13.88 -17.24 18.00
CA LEU A 504 -12.61 -17.98 17.88
C LEU A 504 -12.84 -19.39 17.34
N PHE A 505 -12.06 -19.81 16.34
CA PHE A 505 -12.05 -21.18 15.84
C PHE A 505 -10.61 -21.67 15.60
N GLU A 506 -10.23 -22.80 16.17
CA GLU A 506 -8.96 -23.45 15.83
C GLU A 506 -9.06 -24.16 14.47
N ILE A 507 -8.04 -24.02 13.63
CA ILE A 507 -7.97 -24.71 12.33
C ILE A 507 -7.68 -26.20 12.59
N PRO A 508 -8.42 -27.15 11.99
CA PRO A 508 -8.13 -28.56 12.10
C PRO A 508 -6.68 -28.85 11.63
N PRO A 509 -5.81 -29.47 12.46
CA PRO A 509 -4.39 -29.62 12.12
C PRO A 509 -4.11 -30.41 10.84
N ASP A 510 -5.03 -31.30 10.45
CA ASP A 510 -5.00 -32.06 9.20
C ASP A 510 -5.13 -31.19 7.94
N LEU A 511 -5.65 -29.96 8.06
CA LEU A 511 -5.73 -28.99 6.96
C LEU A 511 -4.46 -28.12 6.85
N VAL A 512 -3.58 -28.13 7.85
CA VAL A 512 -2.38 -27.28 7.91
C VAL A 512 -1.15 -28.07 7.47
N LEU A 513 -0.87 -28.05 6.16
CA LEU A 513 0.34 -28.64 5.61
C LEU A 513 1.56 -27.76 5.94
N GLU A 514 2.50 -28.32 6.70
CA GLU A 514 3.77 -27.69 7.05
C GLU A 514 4.95 -28.39 6.36
N VAL A 515 5.99 -27.64 6.00
CA VAL A 515 7.25 -28.12 5.43
C VAL A 515 8.36 -27.91 6.47
N ASN A 516 8.97 -29.00 6.93
CA ASN A 516 10.17 -28.94 7.77
C ASN A 516 11.37 -28.57 6.90
N LEU A 517 12.17 -27.59 7.33
CA LEU A 517 13.26 -27.05 6.52
C LEU A 517 14.58 -27.76 6.80
N LYS A 518 15.26 -28.15 5.72
CA LYS A 518 16.61 -28.73 5.70
C LYS A 518 17.39 -28.18 4.50
N HIS A 519 18.71 -28.36 4.51
CA HIS A 519 19.59 -27.85 3.44
C HIS A 519 20.30 -29.02 2.72
N PRO A 520 20.39 -29.03 1.38
CA PRO A 520 20.92 -30.19 0.65
C PRO A 520 22.42 -30.43 0.86
N LYS A 521 23.17 -29.43 1.36
CA LYS A 521 24.61 -29.54 1.70
C LYS A 521 24.91 -29.52 3.20
N PHE A 522 23.97 -29.09 4.05
CA PHE A 522 24.22 -28.83 5.47
C PHE A 522 23.23 -29.61 6.35
N PRO A 523 23.57 -30.84 6.79
CA PRO A 523 22.70 -31.67 7.61
C PRO A 523 22.23 -30.96 8.89
N TRP A 524 23.11 -30.16 9.50
CA TRP A 524 22.81 -29.39 10.72
C TRP A 524 21.66 -28.37 10.55
N PHE A 525 21.26 -28.02 9.33
CA PHE A 525 20.15 -27.09 9.12
C PHE A 525 18.83 -27.68 9.64
N ALA A 526 18.65 -29.00 9.57
CA ALA A 526 17.49 -29.69 10.12
C ALA A 526 17.44 -29.64 11.67
N GLU A 527 18.61 -29.58 12.33
CA GLU A 527 18.72 -29.43 13.81
C GLU A 527 18.14 -28.11 14.30
N LEU A 528 18.05 -27.08 13.44
CA LEU A 528 17.45 -25.79 13.78
C LEU A 528 15.93 -25.87 14.04
N GLY A 529 15.30 -27.02 13.76
CA GLY A 529 13.88 -27.29 14.02
C GLY A 529 12.93 -26.36 13.28
N LEU A 530 13.37 -25.80 12.15
CA LEU A 530 12.62 -24.82 11.37
C LEU A 530 11.52 -25.50 10.54
N LYS A 531 10.35 -24.88 10.47
CA LYS A 531 9.27 -25.29 9.56
C LYS A 531 8.42 -24.09 9.12
N TRP A 532 7.77 -24.20 7.96
CA TRP A 532 6.85 -23.19 7.46
C TRP A 532 5.58 -23.79 6.85
N TYR A 533 4.46 -23.07 6.89
CA TYR A 533 3.19 -23.54 6.32
C TYR A 533 3.18 -23.39 4.79
N SER A 534 2.53 -24.30 4.06
CA SER A 534 2.59 -24.34 2.59
C SER A 534 1.77 -23.26 1.89
N LEU A 535 0.78 -22.67 2.57
CA LEU A 535 -0.31 -21.92 1.96
C LEU A 535 -0.30 -20.42 2.35
N PRO A 536 0.20 -19.52 1.47
CA PRO A 536 0.11 -18.08 1.67
C PRO A 536 -1.29 -17.58 1.28
N ALA A 537 -2.18 -17.51 2.28
CA ALA A 537 -3.56 -17.03 2.10
C ALA A 537 -3.80 -15.72 2.85
N VAL A 538 -3.88 -14.59 2.14
CA VAL A 538 -4.18 -13.26 2.68
C VAL A 538 -5.67 -13.16 3.01
N SER A 539 -6.01 -12.62 4.18
CA SER A 539 -7.40 -12.63 4.68
C SER A 539 -7.97 -11.29 5.14
N ASN A 540 -7.16 -10.24 5.28
CA ASN A 540 -7.60 -8.95 5.83
C ASN A 540 -7.82 -7.82 4.80
N MET A 541 -7.73 -8.09 3.50
CA MET A 541 -8.02 -7.09 2.44
C MET A 541 -9.53 -6.98 2.14
N VAL A 542 -9.93 -5.90 1.46
CA VAL A 542 -11.25 -5.72 0.86
C VAL A 542 -11.17 -6.04 -0.63
N PHE A 543 -12.13 -6.79 -1.16
CA PHE A 543 -12.36 -6.91 -2.60
C PHE A 543 -13.40 -5.88 -3.02
N ASP A 544 -13.03 -4.97 -3.92
CA ASP A 544 -13.84 -3.84 -4.35
C ASP A 544 -14.20 -3.98 -5.83
N CYS A 545 -15.50 -4.11 -6.12
CA CYS A 545 -16.00 -4.52 -7.43
C CYS A 545 -17.33 -3.86 -7.76
N GLY A 546 -17.35 -3.02 -8.80
CA GLY A 546 -18.58 -2.37 -9.29
C GLY A 546 -19.28 -1.50 -8.25
N GLY A 547 -18.52 -0.88 -7.34
CA GLY A 547 -19.04 -0.08 -6.23
C GLY A 547 -19.36 -0.87 -4.96
N LEU A 548 -19.41 -2.21 -5.01
CA LEU A 548 -19.62 -3.07 -3.84
C LEU A 548 -18.30 -3.40 -3.12
N GLU A 549 -18.31 -3.38 -1.79
CA GLU A 549 -17.15 -3.68 -0.95
C GLU A 549 -17.34 -5.02 -0.21
N PHE A 550 -16.55 -6.04 -0.58
CA PHE A 550 -16.54 -7.34 0.07
C PHE A 550 -15.44 -7.35 1.14
N THR A 551 -15.82 -7.13 2.40
CA THR A 551 -14.91 -6.81 3.52
C THR A 551 -14.23 -8.03 4.17
N ALA A 552 -14.67 -9.23 3.82
CA ALA A 552 -13.94 -10.48 3.98
C ALA A 552 -13.89 -11.24 2.65
N CYS A 553 -12.69 -11.37 2.09
CA CYS A 553 -12.49 -12.03 0.79
C CYS A 553 -11.18 -12.85 0.74
N PRO A 554 -10.92 -13.77 1.70
CA PRO A 554 -9.61 -14.43 1.80
C PRO A 554 -9.22 -15.17 0.51
N PHE A 555 -7.98 -14.94 0.07
CA PHE A 555 -7.42 -15.47 -1.19
C PHE A 555 -5.99 -15.98 -1.03
N ASN A 556 -5.59 -16.94 -1.86
CA ASN A 556 -4.24 -17.52 -1.81
C ASN A 556 -3.56 -17.59 -3.19
N GLY A 557 -2.23 -17.61 -3.13
CA GLY A 557 -1.37 -18.14 -4.19
C GLY A 557 -0.57 -19.35 -3.67
N TRP A 558 0.61 -19.54 -4.25
CA TRP A 558 1.72 -20.29 -3.67
C TRP A 558 2.87 -19.33 -3.37
N TYR A 559 3.83 -19.76 -2.55
CA TYR A 559 4.94 -18.91 -2.11
C TYR A 559 5.95 -18.64 -3.23
N MET A 560 6.48 -17.42 -3.26
CA MET A 560 7.82 -17.14 -3.77
C MET A 560 8.83 -17.37 -2.64
N GLY A 561 9.89 -18.13 -2.87
CA GLY A 561 10.78 -18.63 -1.80
C GLY A 561 11.40 -17.55 -0.92
N THR A 562 11.60 -16.34 -1.45
CA THR A 562 12.15 -15.19 -0.73
C THR A 562 11.18 -14.55 0.28
N GLU A 563 9.88 -14.81 0.19
CA GLU A 563 8.93 -14.44 1.25
C GLU A 563 9.31 -15.16 2.55
N ILE A 564 9.51 -16.47 2.48
CA ILE A 564 9.92 -17.28 3.64
C ILE A 564 11.40 -17.04 3.95
N GLY A 565 12.28 -17.29 2.98
CA GLY A 565 13.72 -17.35 3.18
C GLY A 565 14.35 -16.00 3.55
N ALA A 566 13.92 -14.91 2.90
CA ALA A 566 14.46 -13.58 3.19
C ALA A 566 13.62 -12.80 4.22
N ARG A 567 12.28 -12.85 4.15
CA ARG A 567 11.44 -12.00 5.03
C ARG A 567 11.02 -12.71 6.32
N ASP A 568 10.37 -13.87 6.25
CA ASP A 568 9.90 -14.58 7.45
C ASP A 568 11.07 -15.04 8.33
N LEU A 569 12.14 -15.59 7.74
CA LEU A 569 13.27 -16.14 8.47
C LEU A 569 14.36 -15.11 8.83
N CYS A 570 14.63 -14.12 7.98
CA CYS A 570 15.81 -13.24 8.13
C CYS A 570 15.53 -11.77 8.50
N ASP A 571 14.29 -11.27 8.44
CA ASP A 571 14.01 -9.91 8.94
C ASP A 571 14.30 -9.83 10.46
N PRO A 572 14.99 -8.78 10.95
CA PRO A 572 15.32 -8.64 12.37
C PRO A 572 14.12 -8.45 13.32
N HIS A 573 12.92 -8.26 12.78
CA HIS A 573 11.66 -8.17 13.53
C HIS A 573 10.75 -9.40 13.30
N ARG A 574 11.32 -10.48 12.75
CA ARG A 574 10.70 -11.79 12.49
C ARG A 574 11.56 -12.87 13.18
N TYR A 575 11.79 -14.03 12.56
CA TYR A 575 12.55 -15.12 13.20
C TYR A 575 14.06 -14.86 13.31
N ASN A 576 14.60 -13.86 12.60
CA ASN A 576 15.97 -13.33 12.73
C ASN A 576 17.09 -14.41 12.78
N ILE A 577 17.01 -15.47 11.98
CA ILE A 577 17.92 -16.63 12.09
C ILE A 577 19.31 -16.40 11.47
N LEU A 578 19.51 -15.27 10.79
CA LEU A 578 20.63 -15.05 9.86
C LEU A 578 22.01 -15.23 10.52
N GLU A 579 22.18 -14.74 11.74
CA GLU A 579 23.43 -14.88 12.51
C GLU A 579 23.65 -16.31 13.03
N ILE A 580 22.57 -17.02 13.39
CA ILE A 580 22.62 -18.42 13.83
C ILE A 580 23.14 -19.30 12.69
N VAL A 581 22.61 -19.09 11.48
CA VAL A 581 23.04 -19.79 10.26
C VAL A 581 24.46 -19.43 9.88
N ALA A 582 24.83 -18.15 9.90
CA ALA A 582 26.19 -17.71 9.58
C ALA A 582 27.26 -18.29 10.52
N ASN A 583 26.96 -18.38 11.83
CA ASN A 583 27.83 -19.02 12.81
C ASN A 583 27.91 -20.56 12.60
N LYS A 584 26.81 -21.23 12.26
CA LYS A 584 26.80 -22.66 11.87
C LYS A 584 27.50 -22.94 10.52
N MET A 585 27.69 -21.91 9.68
CA MET A 585 28.50 -21.93 8.46
C MET A 585 29.95 -21.48 8.67
N GLU A 586 30.37 -21.23 9.92
CA GLU A 586 31.73 -20.78 10.29
C GLU A 586 32.16 -19.44 9.64
N LEU A 587 31.20 -18.58 9.27
CA LEU A 587 31.47 -17.31 8.62
C LEU A 587 31.98 -16.22 9.58
N ASN A 588 32.73 -15.26 9.05
CA ASN A 588 33.27 -14.14 9.84
C ASN A 588 32.20 -13.07 10.15
N THR A 589 31.31 -13.39 11.08
CA THR A 589 30.20 -12.53 11.53
C THR A 589 30.63 -11.17 12.11
N ARG A 590 31.92 -11.02 12.50
CA ARG A 590 32.47 -9.80 13.11
C ARG A 590 32.56 -8.59 12.19
N ASN A 591 32.56 -8.77 10.86
CA ASN A 591 32.70 -7.67 9.91
C ASN A 591 31.75 -7.85 8.72
N ASN A 592 30.90 -6.83 8.46
CA ASN A 592 29.96 -6.82 7.33
C ASN A 592 30.68 -6.93 5.96
N SER A 593 31.93 -6.46 5.82
CA SER A 593 32.67 -6.54 4.54
C SER A 593 33.11 -7.96 4.16
N SER A 594 32.84 -8.97 4.98
CA SER A 594 32.95 -10.39 4.60
C SER A 594 31.75 -10.91 3.82
N LEU A 595 30.66 -10.14 3.74
CA LEU A 595 29.38 -10.52 3.12
C LEU A 595 28.74 -11.77 3.74
N TRP A 596 29.00 -12.03 5.03
CA TRP A 596 28.45 -13.17 5.77
C TRP A 596 26.91 -13.23 5.75
N LYS A 597 26.26 -12.06 5.73
CA LYS A 597 24.80 -11.92 5.66
C LYS A 597 24.27 -12.41 4.32
N ASP A 598 24.90 -11.97 3.25
CA ASP A 598 24.55 -12.30 1.87
C ASP A 598 24.73 -13.81 1.62
N GLN A 599 25.83 -14.39 2.10
CA GLN A 599 26.10 -15.83 2.01
C GLN A 599 25.08 -16.67 2.80
N ALA A 600 24.83 -16.32 4.06
CA ALA A 600 23.85 -17.04 4.89
C ALA A 600 22.41 -16.89 4.33
N LEU A 601 22.06 -15.70 3.81
CA LEU A 601 20.76 -15.45 3.18
C LEU A 601 20.54 -16.32 1.94
N VAL A 602 21.56 -16.52 1.12
CA VAL A 602 21.49 -17.43 -0.04
C VAL A 602 21.22 -18.86 0.39
N GLU A 603 22.03 -19.45 1.29
CA GLU A 603 21.86 -20.86 1.67
C GLU A 603 20.55 -21.09 2.47
N ILE A 604 20.00 -20.08 3.18
CA ILE A 604 18.64 -20.14 3.76
C ILE A 604 17.56 -20.24 2.68
N ASN A 605 17.67 -19.45 1.60
CA ASN A 605 16.71 -19.53 0.48
C ASN A 605 16.85 -20.85 -0.30
N VAL A 606 18.07 -21.39 -0.43
CA VAL A 606 18.31 -22.75 -0.94
C VAL A 606 17.63 -23.80 -0.06
N ALA A 607 17.73 -23.69 1.27
CA ALA A 607 17.06 -24.61 2.20
C ALA A 607 15.53 -24.58 2.03
N VAL A 608 14.93 -23.39 1.94
CA VAL A 608 13.48 -23.24 1.71
C VAL A 608 13.05 -23.90 0.41
N LEU A 609 13.70 -23.56 -0.73
CA LEU A 609 13.31 -24.09 -2.04
C LEU A 609 13.48 -25.61 -2.11
N TYR A 610 14.62 -26.15 -1.65
CA TYR A 610 14.87 -27.59 -1.62
C TYR A 610 13.85 -28.36 -0.76
N SER A 611 13.50 -27.83 0.42
CA SER A 611 12.58 -28.50 1.35
C SER A 611 11.16 -28.57 0.82
N TYR A 612 10.69 -27.51 0.15
CA TYR A 612 9.38 -27.51 -0.51
C TYR A 612 9.38 -28.46 -1.71
N GLN A 613 10.42 -28.40 -2.55
CA GLN A 613 10.56 -29.22 -3.76
C GLN A 613 10.57 -30.72 -3.45
N GLU A 614 11.39 -31.19 -2.50
CA GLU A 614 11.47 -32.63 -2.21
C GLU A 614 10.29 -33.16 -1.39
N LYS A 615 9.53 -32.29 -0.71
CA LYS A 615 8.22 -32.63 -0.13
C LYS A 615 7.08 -32.59 -1.18
N GLY A 616 7.36 -32.19 -2.42
CA GLY A 616 6.37 -32.08 -3.50
C GLY A 616 5.40 -30.90 -3.37
N VAL A 617 5.78 -29.86 -2.62
CA VAL A 617 4.95 -28.67 -2.36
C VAL A 617 5.28 -27.55 -3.35
N THR A 618 4.25 -26.97 -3.98
CA THR A 618 4.41 -25.88 -4.95
C THR A 618 5.07 -24.66 -4.31
N ILE A 619 6.22 -24.27 -4.85
CA ILE A 619 6.95 -23.03 -4.56
C ILE A 619 7.57 -22.50 -5.85
N MET A 620 7.87 -21.21 -5.92
CA MET A 620 8.57 -20.59 -7.05
C MET A 620 9.79 -19.82 -6.54
N ASP A 621 10.92 -19.88 -7.25
CA ASP A 621 12.08 -19.04 -6.97
C ASP A 621 11.89 -17.61 -7.51
N HIS A 622 12.72 -16.68 -7.06
CA HIS A 622 12.57 -15.26 -7.42
C HIS A 622 13.06 -14.90 -8.83
N HIS A 623 13.84 -15.75 -9.50
CA HIS A 623 14.25 -15.55 -10.89
C HIS A 623 13.11 -15.94 -11.83
N ALA A 624 12.56 -17.15 -11.70
CA ALA A 624 11.41 -17.60 -12.48
C ALA A 624 10.16 -16.73 -12.24
N ALA A 625 9.95 -16.25 -11.01
CA ALA A 625 8.89 -15.29 -10.71
C ALA A 625 9.08 -13.97 -11.50
N ALA A 626 10.28 -13.40 -11.48
CA ALA A 626 10.60 -12.16 -12.19
C ALA A 626 10.47 -12.30 -13.72
N GLU A 627 10.97 -13.39 -14.31
CA GLU A 627 10.82 -13.68 -15.74
C GLU A 627 9.34 -13.82 -16.14
N SER A 628 8.57 -14.61 -15.38
CA SER A 628 7.14 -14.79 -15.64
C SER A 628 6.34 -13.49 -15.50
N PHE A 629 6.74 -12.59 -14.61
CA PHE A 629 6.15 -11.26 -14.51
C PHE A 629 6.48 -10.39 -15.72
N MET A 630 7.68 -10.47 -16.29
CA MET A 630 8.02 -9.77 -17.53
C MET A 630 7.22 -10.29 -18.72
N THR A 631 6.99 -11.61 -18.83
CA THR A 631 6.05 -12.19 -19.81
C THR A 631 4.60 -11.72 -19.56
N HIS A 632 4.19 -11.52 -18.31
CA HIS A 632 2.89 -10.91 -17.99
C HIS A 632 2.83 -9.46 -18.49
N VAL A 633 3.80 -8.60 -18.16
CA VAL A 633 3.86 -7.19 -18.61
C VAL A 633 3.78 -7.09 -20.13
N GLN A 634 4.55 -7.90 -20.87
CA GLN A 634 4.49 -7.95 -22.34
C GLN A 634 3.08 -8.26 -22.86
N ASN A 635 2.41 -9.24 -22.26
CA ASN A 635 1.05 -9.61 -22.65
C ASN A 635 0.02 -8.54 -22.26
N GLU A 636 0.14 -7.90 -21.10
CA GLU A 636 -0.77 -6.84 -20.67
C GLU A 636 -0.65 -5.57 -21.52
N GLN A 637 0.57 -5.19 -21.89
CA GLN A 637 0.84 -4.12 -22.86
C GLN A 637 0.21 -4.43 -24.22
N ARG A 638 0.34 -5.68 -24.72
CA ARG A 638 -0.28 -6.13 -25.98
C ARG A 638 -1.82 -6.21 -25.92
N LEU A 639 -2.39 -6.62 -24.79
CA LEU A 639 -3.82 -6.94 -24.66
C LEU A 639 -4.69 -5.76 -24.20
N ARG A 640 -4.14 -4.85 -23.39
CA ARG A 640 -4.87 -3.68 -22.85
C ARG A 640 -4.06 -2.38 -22.79
N GLY A 641 -2.86 -2.35 -23.38
CA GLY A 641 -2.07 -1.12 -23.50
C GLY A 641 -1.50 -0.59 -22.19
N GLY A 642 -1.26 -1.45 -21.20
CA GLY A 642 -0.64 -1.07 -19.93
C GLY A 642 -0.67 -2.16 -18.87
N CYS A 643 0.14 -1.99 -17.82
CA CYS A 643 0.15 -2.87 -16.65
C CYS A 643 0.49 -2.06 -15.38
N PRO A 644 -0.44 -1.87 -14.43
CA PRO A 644 -0.14 -1.20 -13.17
C PRO A 644 0.84 -2.05 -12.36
N ALA A 645 1.95 -1.48 -11.90
CA ALA A 645 2.97 -2.20 -11.14
C ALA A 645 3.69 -1.30 -10.12
N ASP A 646 3.90 -1.83 -8.92
CA ASP A 646 4.62 -1.16 -7.83
C ASP A 646 6.04 -1.73 -7.76
N TRP A 647 7.01 -1.04 -8.39
CA TRP A 647 8.40 -1.51 -8.50
C TRP A 647 9.02 -1.87 -7.13
N VAL A 648 8.67 -1.13 -6.08
CA VAL A 648 9.15 -1.32 -4.69
C VAL A 648 8.70 -2.67 -4.11
N TRP A 649 7.63 -3.26 -4.64
CA TRP A 649 7.10 -4.57 -4.24
C TRP A 649 7.33 -5.68 -5.28
N ILE A 650 7.50 -5.32 -6.55
CA ILE A 650 7.75 -6.27 -7.64
C ILE A 650 9.22 -6.74 -7.66
N VAL A 651 10.17 -5.90 -7.25
CA VAL A 651 11.58 -6.33 -7.10
C VAL A 651 11.72 -7.19 -5.83
N PRO A 652 12.15 -8.46 -5.93
CA PRO A 652 12.37 -9.33 -4.78
C PRO A 652 13.42 -8.81 -3.79
N PRO A 653 13.34 -9.18 -2.50
CA PRO A 653 14.14 -8.60 -1.41
C PRO A 653 15.61 -9.06 -1.38
N MET A 654 16.06 -9.85 -2.35
CA MET A 654 17.45 -10.24 -2.57
C MET A 654 17.72 -10.37 -4.07
N SER A 655 19.00 -10.36 -4.46
CA SER A 655 19.44 -10.51 -5.86
C SER A 655 18.89 -9.44 -6.84
N GLY A 656 18.35 -8.32 -6.35
CA GLY A 656 17.50 -7.39 -7.11
C GLY A 656 17.94 -7.07 -8.53
N SER A 657 19.16 -6.55 -8.73
CA SER A 657 19.69 -6.17 -10.05
C SER A 657 20.07 -7.35 -10.95
N LEU A 658 20.05 -8.59 -10.45
CA LEU A 658 20.22 -9.82 -11.23
C LEU A 658 18.89 -10.28 -11.88
N LEU A 659 17.82 -9.50 -11.75
CA LEU A 659 16.46 -9.86 -12.14
C LEU A 659 15.94 -8.86 -13.19
N PRO A 660 15.23 -9.32 -14.25
CA PRO A 660 14.81 -8.45 -15.36
C PRO A 660 13.79 -7.37 -14.94
N VAL A 661 13.10 -7.57 -13.80
CA VAL A 661 12.14 -6.61 -13.23
C VAL A 661 12.80 -5.37 -12.63
N PHE A 662 14.04 -5.46 -12.15
CA PHE A 662 14.77 -4.30 -11.62
C PHE A 662 15.05 -3.28 -12.72
N HIS A 663 15.41 -3.76 -13.90
CA HIS A 663 15.74 -2.95 -15.07
C HIS A 663 14.51 -2.39 -15.82
N GLN A 664 13.29 -2.75 -15.40
CA GLN A 664 12.06 -2.33 -16.06
C GLN A 664 11.45 -1.10 -15.38
N GLU A 665 11.28 0.00 -16.11
CA GLU A 665 10.44 1.11 -15.65
C GLU A 665 8.98 0.66 -15.51
N MET A 666 8.32 1.08 -14.42
CA MET A 666 6.95 0.68 -14.09
C MET A 666 6.12 1.89 -13.68
N LEU A 667 4.82 1.85 -13.95
CA LEU A 667 3.86 2.85 -13.49
C LEU A 667 2.94 2.24 -12.44
N LEU A 668 2.99 2.81 -11.25
CA LEU A 668 2.02 2.54 -10.20
C LEU A 668 0.75 3.37 -10.48
N TYR A 669 -0.39 2.70 -10.68
CA TYR A 669 -1.71 3.32 -10.69
C TYR A 669 -2.78 2.33 -10.22
N LYS A 670 -3.92 2.85 -9.73
CA LYS A 670 -5.07 2.03 -9.29
C LYS A 670 -6.13 1.94 -10.38
N LEU A 671 -6.68 0.73 -10.56
CA LEU A 671 -7.84 0.44 -11.41
C LEU A 671 -8.93 -0.22 -10.55
N LYS A 672 -10.15 -0.36 -11.08
CA LYS A 672 -11.20 -1.22 -10.49
C LYS A 672 -11.58 -2.35 -11.47
N PRO A 673 -12.02 -3.52 -10.99
CA PRO A 673 -11.99 -3.99 -9.59
C PRO A 673 -10.58 -4.06 -8.98
N SER A 674 -10.47 -4.07 -7.65
CA SER A 674 -9.18 -4.16 -6.95
C SER A 674 -9.27 -4.88 -5.60
N PHE A 675 -8.11 -5.22 -5.03
CA PHE A 675 -7.96 -5.52 -3.62
C PHE A 675 -7.35 -4.30 -2.90
N GLU A 676 -7.99 -3.84 -1.83
CA GLU A 676 -7.56 -2.68 -1.04
C GLU A 676 -7.23 -3.09 0.41
N TYR A 677 -6.38 -2.32 1.08
CA TYR A 677 -6.20 -2.42 2.52
C TYR A 677 -7.35 -1.76 3.27
N GLN A 678 -7.63 -2.23 4.48
CA GLN A 678 -8.64 -1.70 5.41
C GLN A 678 -8.06 -1.63 6.82
N GLU A 679 -8.63 -0.78 7.68
CA GLU A 679 -8.22 -0.69 9.08
C GLU A 679 -8.41 -2.03 9.80
N VAL A 680 -7.45 -2.35 10.70
CA VAL A 680 -7.52 -3.55 11.54
C VAL A 680 -8.77 -3.50 12.42
N PRO A 681 -9.61 -4.55 12.42
CA PRO A 681 -10.99 -4.44 12.92
C PRO A 681 -11.06 -4.13 14.42
N TRP A 682 -10.12 -4.61 15.23
CA TRP A 682 -10.08 -4.32 16.67
C TRP A 682 -9.84 -2.84 17.03
N LYS A 683 -9.49 -1.96 16.07
CA LYS A 683 -9.44 -0.50 16.27
C LYS A 683 -10.78 0.21 16.00
N THR A 684 -11.68 -0.40 15.23
CA THR A 684 -12.93 0.22 14.75
C THR A 684 -14.21 -0.52 15.16
N HIS A 685 -14.07 -1.76 15.63
CA HIS A 685 -15.16 -2.60 16.14
C HIS A 685 -15.78 -2.02 17.42
N ILE A 686 -17.10 -2.06 17.49
CA ILE A 686 -17.87 -1.63 18.66
C ILE A 686 -18.35 -2.89 19.36
N TRP A 687 -17.65 -3.27 20.43
CA TRP A 687 -17.99 -4.41 21.26
C TRP A 687 -19.42 -4.30 21.80
N LYS A 688 -20.24 -5.34 21.64
CA LYS A 688 -21.59 -5.34 22.19
C LYS A 688 -21.49 -5.41 23.72
N LYS A 689 -22.30 -4.61 24.41
CA LYS A 689 -22.36 -4.66 25.88
C LYS A 689 -23.10 -5.92 26.30
N ASP A 690 -22.62 -6.51 27.38
CA ASP A 690 -23.33 -7.60 28.04
C ASP A 690 -24.55 -7.05 28.80
N ASP A 691 -25.71 -7.04 28.15
CA ASP A 691 -26.99 -6.59 28.73
C ASP A 691 -27.56 -7.58 29.80
N SER A 692 -26.69 -8.33 30.48
CA SER A 692 -27.03 -9.30 31.51
C SER A 692 -27.13 -8.66 32.91
N GLU A 693 -27.93 -7.60 33.03
CA GLU A 693 -28.38 -7.06 34.32
C GLU A 693 -29.90 -7.21 34.53
N THR A 694 -30.51 -8.12 33.77
CA THR A 694 -31.83 -8.71 34.09
C THR A 694 -31.73 -10.24 34.17
N ASN A 695 -32.48 -10.81 35.12
CA ASN A 695 -32.62 -12.24 35.44
C ASN A 695 -31.40 -12.97 36.07
N ASN A 696 -31.53 -13.27 37.37
CA ASN A 696 -30.56 -14.00 38.18
C ASN A 696 -30.53 -15.52 37.89
N VAL A 697 -29.44 -16.03 37.30
CA VAL A 697 -28.90 -17.37 37.59
C VAL A 697 -27.37 -17.31 37.51
N CYS A 698 -26.67 -17.78 38.55
CA CYS A 698 -25.20 -17.70 38.57
C CYS A 698 -24.53 -18.61 37.52
N LYS A 699 -23.81 -18.00 36.58
CA LYS A 699 -22.61 -18.57 35.94
C LYS A 699 -21.46 -17.54 36.04
N PRO A 700 -20.22 -17.96 36.31
CA PRO A 700 -19.15 -17.04 36.73
C PRO A 700 -18.56 -16.22 35.56
N ARG A 701 -19.22 -15.12 35.23
CA ARG A 701 -18.65 -14.07 34.37
C ARG A 701 -17.60 -13.28 35.15
N ARG A 702 -16.31 -13.47 34.83
CA ARG A 702 -15.21 -12.61 35.32
C ARG A 702 -15.32 -11.21 34.67
N LYS A 703 -16.16 -10.34 35.24
CA LYS A 703 -16.14 -8.90 34.93
C LYS A 703 -14.75 -8.34 35.29
N ILE A 704 -13.95 -7.95 34.30
CA ILE A 704 -12.64 -7.31 34.53
C ILE A 704 -12.87 -5.85 34.92
N GLY A 705 -12.60 -5.53 36.18
CA GLY A 705 -12.67 -4.16 36.71
C GLY A 705 -11.36 -3.40 36.47
N PHE A 706 -11.44 -2.19 35.92
CA PHE A 706 -10.29 -1.37 35.53
C PHE A 706 -9.60 -0.68 36.73
N ARG A 707 -9.27 -1.43 37.80
CA ARG A 707 -8.66 -0.91 39.04
C ARG A 707 -7.88 -1.91 39.91
N GLN A 708 -7.32 -2.97 39.32
CA GLN A 708 -6.46 -3.95 40.02
C GLN A 708 -5.16 -4.25 39.23
N LEU A 709 -4.38 -3.19 38.98
CA LEU A 709 -3.00 -3.24 38.46
C LEU A 709 -2.15 -2.24 39.27
N ALA A 710 -1.96 -2.52 40.55
CA ALA A 710 -1.21 -1.68 41.49
C ALA A 710 -0.74 -2.42 42.76
N GLN A 711 -0.24 -3.65 42.60
CA GLN A 711 0.67 -4.35 43.53
C GLN A 711 1.37 -5.49 42.77
#